data_AF-Q112Y6-F1
#
_entry.id   AF-Q112Y6-F1
#
_cell.length_a   1.000
_cell.length_b   1.000
_cell.length_c   1.000
_cell.angle_alpha   90.00
_cell.angle_beta   90.00
_cell.angle_gamma   90.00
#
_symmetry.space_group_name_H-M   'P 1'
#
loop_
_entity.id
_entity.type
_entity.pdbx_description
1 polymer ?
#
loop_
_entity_poly.entity_id
_entity_poly.type
_entity_poly.pdbx_seq_one_letter_code
_entity_poly.pdbx_strand_id
1 'polypeptide(L)'
;MTIKASSGSSVVRPQLYQTVPASTISKAEQQDRFLEKGEIDELATFFNSGVKRLEIAQILTNNSERIVSVAANTIFTGGSPMTFLEKPDVPEMAMSAVSTSTNSISEVMNLDVENKGGNNLFQGVRSLFNNLAAGGSGPIPTGFRPIPVSKYGPANMTKSLRDLSWFLRYITYAIVAGDYNILSVNVRGLKEIIENACSTAATIVAIQQMRQASIKYFQDEEAKDIVAQYFDVVLTEFRGSTPSNKQRQGQSSAQQGLELPQIYFNAAEKRPKFVMKPGLSNFEKQDVVKAAYRQVFERDITRAYSLNISYLESQVKNCEISMKEFIRRLGKSPLYQKQFYEGFVNSRVVELATRHFLGRGLSSPEEFRKYFDIVTKGGLSALVDAMVDSQEYSDYFGEETVPYLRGLGQEAQECRNWGVQFDLFNYSAPLRKVPQFVTLFADYNQPLPDQHVYGQGNDPLEIQFGAIFAKETRNPKTRPAPFGKDTRRILIRQGAGIDSQISNPGARAKNPGSLGPKVFKLDQVPGGYVGSGFSNSGGSNGASVKFSESSTQKIIIAAYRQVFGRDVYDGQRLKSAENKLENGDITVREFIRVLAKSDTFRNMYWTSLYVCKAVEYIHRRLLGRPTYGRKEINYYFDICSKKGLYALVDAIIDSQEYNEAFGEDTIPYERYLTPGGLSLRNIRGSIGNKNLEVDKEIKPRF
;
A
#
# COMPACT_ATOMS: atom_id res chain seq x y z
N MET A 1 20.70 5.53 9.13
CA MET A 1 20.23 4.12 9.11
C MET A 1 19.55 3.90 7.77
N THR A 2 20.14 3.14 6.84
CA THR A 2 19.53 2.89 5.52
C THR A 2 18.55 1.73 5.61
N ILE A 3 17.31 1.92 5.17
CA ILE A 3 16.30 0.86 5.09
C ILE A 3 16.70 -0.09 3.96
N LYS A 4 16.80 -1.40 4.26
CA LYS A 4 17.31 -2.42 3.30
C LYS A 4 16.23 -3.38 2.80
N ALA A 5 15.08 -3.42 3.46
CA ALA A 5 13.97 -4.29 3.14
C ALA A 5 12.65 -3.55 3.28
N SER A 6 11.62 -4.06 2.60
CA SER A 6 10.25 -3.57 2.71
C SER A 6 9.29 -4.74 2.67
N SER A 7 8.21 -4.64 3.43
CA SER A 7 7.07 -5.54 3.31
C SER A 7 6.14 -5.15 2.16
N GLY A 8 6.38 -4.01 1.52
CA GLY A 8 5.41 -3.35 0.65
C GLY A 8 4.49 -2.40 1.43
N SER A 9 3.92 -1.43 0.73
CA SER A 9 2.91 -0.53 1.29
C SER A 9 1.53 -0.93 0.76
N SER A 10 0.71 -1.56 1.60
CA SER A 10 -0.69 -1.81 1.28
C SER A 10 -1.45 -0.47 1.32
N VAL A 11 -2.34 -0.24 0.36
CA VAL A 11 -3.18 0.95 0.36
C VAL A 11 -4.22 0.79 1.46
N VAL A 12 -4.05 1.53 2.55
CA VAL A 12 -4.98 1.52 3.68
C VAL A 12 -5.58 2.92 3.81
N ARG A 13 -6.91 2.99 3.82
CA ARG A 13 -7.64 4.23 4.05
C ARG A 13 -8.11 4.23 5.50
N PRO A 14 -7.62 5.16 6.35
CA PRO A 14 -8.13 5.26 7.70
C PRO A 14 -9.62 5.64 7.66
N GLN A 15 -10.42 5.04 8.53
CA GLN A 15 -11.81 5.44 8.68
C GLN A 15 -11.86 6.80 9.35
N LEU A 16 -12.50 7.76 8.70
CA LEU A 16 -12.57 9.14 9.16
C LEU A 16 -13.82 9.37 10.02
N TYR A 17 -14.94 8.76 9.62
CA TYR A 17 -16.23 8.88 10.28
C TYR A 17 -17.15 7.72 9.86
N GLN A 18 -18.30 7.63 10.51
CA GLN A 18 -19.35 6.67 10.22
C GLN A 18 -20.56 7.41 9.64
N THR A 19 -21.29 6.72 8.77
CA THR A 19 -22.61 7.14 8.30
C THR A 19 -23.60 6.06 8.64
N VAL A 20 -24.87 6.40 8.78
CA VAL A 20 -25.92 5.40 9.08
C VAL A 20 -25.87 4.26 8.06
N PRO A 21 -25.89 4.49 6.73
CA PRO A 21 -25.86 3.40 5.76
C PRO A 21 -24.59 2.55 5.80
N ALA A 22 -23.42 3.19 5.93
CA ALA A 22 -22.16 2.45 6.00
C ALA A 22 -22.10 1.57 7.27
N SER A 23 -22.59 2.08 8.40
CA SER A 23 -22.57 1.36 9.66
C SER A 23 -23.56 0.19 9.70
N THR A 24 -24.75 0.32 9.11
CA THR A 24 -25.75 -0.76 9.06
C THR A 24 -25.30 -1.87 8.11
N ILE A 25 -24.81 -1.52 6.91
CA ILE A 25 -24.28 -2.49 5.95
C ILE A 25 -23.04 -3.21 6.52
N SER A 26 -22.14 -2.47 7.16
CA SER A 26 -20.94 -3.03 7.80
C SER A 26 -21.27 -4.06 8.88
N LYS A 27 -22.30 -3.84 9.73
CA LYS A 27 -22.71 -4.82 10.75
C LYS A 27 -23.10 -6.16 10.13
N ALA A 28 -23.91 -6.15 9.06
CA ALA A 28 -24.34 -7.35 8.37
C ALA A 28 -23.18 -8.04 7.65
N GLU A 29 -22.29 -7.27 7.00
CA GLU A 29 -21.09 -7.76 6.32
C GLU A 29 -20.14 -8.47 7.30
N GLN A 30 -19.85 -7.85 8.45
CA GLN A 30 -18.98 -8.42 9.47
C GLN A 30 -19.52 -9.72 10.09
N GLN A 31 -20.78 -10.07 9.84
CA GLN A 31 -21.43 -11.29 10.29
C GLN A 31 -21.67 -12.31 9.17
N ASP A 32 -21.26 -12.02 7.93
CA ASP A 32 -21.57 -12.80 6.72
C ASP A 32 -23.08 -13.07 6.54
N ARG A 33 -23.91 -12.15 7.04
CA ARG A 33 -25.38 -12.22 6.96
C ARG A 33 -25.88 -11.37 5.81
N PHE A 34 -27.05 -11.74 5.28
CA PHE A 34 -27.82 -10.78 4.49
C PHE A 34 -28.51 -9.81 5.44
N LEU A 35 -28.75 -8.58 4.96
CA LEU A 35 -29.45 -7.54 5.72
C LEU A 35 -30.79 -8.06 6.22
N GLU A 36 -31.03 -7.89 7.52
CA GLU A 36 -32.30 -8.26 8.13
C GLU A 36 -33.35 -7.17 7.89
N LYS A 37 -34.65 -7.53 8.01
CA LYS A 37 -35.75 -6.59 7.78
C LYS A 37 -35.60 -5.31 8.60
N GLY A 38 -35.19 -5.41 9.87
CA GLY A 38 -34.98 -4.24 10.72
C GLY A 38 -33.88 -3.29 10.22
N GLU A 39 -32.78 -3.83 9.68
CA GLU A 39 -31.69 -3.03 9.11
C GLU A 39 -32.10 -2.39 7.77
N ILE A 40 -32.92 -3.09 6.99
CA ILE A 40 -33.53 -2.54 5.77
C ILE A 40 -34.51 -1.41 6.10
N ASP A 41 -35.32 -1.58 7.15
CA ASP A 41 -36.24 -0.55 7.62
C ASP A 41 -35.47 0.68 8.15
N GLU A 42 -34.34 0.49 8.86
CA GLU A 42 -33.43 1.57 9.26
C GLU A 42 -32.86 2.32 8.05
N LEU A 43 -32.43 1.61 7.01
CA LEU A 43 -31.99 2.23 5.76
C LEU A 43 -33.12 3.00 5.07
N ALA A 44 -34.32 2.42 5.01
CA ALA A 44 -35.48 3.05 4.39
C ALA A 44 -35.86 4.36 5.12
N THR A 45 -35.89 4.36 6.45
CA THR A 45 -36.15 5.57 7.25
C THR A 45 -35.08 6.65 7.03
N PHE A 46 -33.82 6.26 6.93
CA PHE A 46 -32.73 7.18 6.59
C PHE A 46 -32.92 7.82 5.20
N PHE A 47 -33.20 7.01 4.17
CA PHE A 47 -33.35 7.53 2.81
C PHE A 47 -34.62 8.38 2.64
N ASN A 48 -35.72 8.02 3.30
CA ASN A 48 -36.96 8.80 3.28
C ASN A 48 -36.78 10.19 3.90
N SER A 49 -35.94 10.33 4.94
CA SER A 49 -35.60 11.62 5.56
C SER A 49 -34.49 12.40 4.82
N GLY A 50 -33.99 11.89 3.69
CA GLY A 50 -32.85 12.47 2.97
C GLY A 50 -33.12 13.88 2.42
N VAL A 51 -34.29 14.12 1.83
CA VAL A 51 -34.65 15.42 1.23
C VAL A 51 -34.63 16.53 2.28
N LYS A 52 -35.28 16.31 3.43
CA LYS A 52 -35.28 17.25 4.56
C LYS A 52 -33.87 17.58 5.03
N ARG A 53 -32.98 16.58 5.14
CA ARG A 53 -31.59 16.79 5.60
C ARG A 53 -30.77 17.60 4.59
N LEU A 54 -31.02 17.43 3.30
CA LEU A 54 -30.40 18.25 2.25
C LEU A 54 -30.92 19.69 2.27
N GLU A 55 -32.23 19.89 2.46
CA GLU A 55 -32.83 21.23 2.60
C GLU A 55 -32.24 21.98 3.80
N ILE A 56 -32.12 21.32 4.95
CA ILE A 56 -31.48 21.86 6.15
C ILE A 56 -30.04 22.28 5.85
N ALA A 57 -29.25 21.39 5.25
CA ALA A 57 -27.86 21.66 4.91
C ALA A 57 -27.73 22.84 3.92
N GLN A 58 -28.63 22.96 2.94
CA GLN A 58 -28.63 24.04 1.97
C GLN A 58 -28.96 25.39 2.63
N ILE A 59 -29.97 25.44 3.50
CA ILE A 59 -30.35 26.67 4.23
C ILE A 59 -29.21 27.15 5.14
N LEU A 60 -28.55 26.22 5.86
CA LEU A 60 -27.41 26.56 6.71
C LEU A 60 -26.19 27.03 5.90
N THR A 61 -25.94 26.41 4.74
CA THR A 61 -24.82 26.78 3.86
C THR A 61 -25.03 28.16 3.25
N ASN A 62 -26.23 28.44 2.74
CA ASN A 62 -26.58 29.74 2.14
C ASN A 62 -26.52 30.90 3.14
N ASN A 63 -26.82 30.63 4.41
CA ASN A 63 -26.81 31.64 5.48
C ASN A 63 -25.55 31.57 6.36
N SER A 64 -24.52 30.83 5.95
CA SER A 64 -23.33 30.57 6.77
C SER A 64 -22.60 31.82 7.21
N GLU A 65 -22.36 32.79 6.32
CA GLU A 65 -21.72 34.07 6.65
C GLU A 65 -22.49 34.83 7.73
N ARG A 66 -23.83 34.85 7.64
CA ARG A 66 -24.67 35.51 8.64
C ARG A 66 -24.61 34.80 9.98
N ILE A 67 -24.70 33.47 10.00
CA ILE A 67 -24.63 32.67 11.24
C ILE A 67 -23.28 32.90 11.94
N VAL A 68 -22.18 32.85 11.20
CA VAL A 68 -20.83 33.08 11.74
C VAL A 68 -20.67 34.53 12.19
N SER A 69 -21.26 35.51 11.48
CA SER A 69 -21.23 36.92 11.87
C SER A 69 -21.92 37.21 13.20
N VAL A 70 -23.09 36.60 13.44
CA VAL A 70 -23.81 36.74 14.71
C VAL A 70 -22.97 36.20 15.86
N ALA A 71 -22.39 35.01 15.70
CA ALA A 71 -21.53 34.41 16.72
C ALA A 71 -20.25 35.25 16.95
N ALA A 72 -19.56 35.68 15.90
CA ALA A 72 -18.33 36.46 16.00
C ALA A 72 -18.56 37.80 16.71
N ASN A 73 -19.65 38.50 16.39
CA ASN A 73 -20.00 39.79 17.02
C ASN A 73 -20.35 39.66 18.50
N THR A 74 -20.74 38.47 18.98
CA THR A 74 -21.02 38.24 20.40
C THR A 74 -19.76 38.02 21.23
N ILE A 75 -18.71 37.45 20.63
CA ILE A 75 -17.47 37.10 21.34
C ILE A 75 -16.34 38.11 21.13
N PHE A 76 -16.36 38.90 20.05
CA PHE A 76 -15.35 39.89 19.73
C PHE A 76 -15.87 41.33 19.85
N THR A 77 -15.02 42.25 20.32
CA THR A 77 -15.34 43.68 20.45
C THR A 77 -14.27 44.57 19.80
N GLY A 78 -14.65 45.78 19.38
CA GLY A 78 -13.69 46.79 18.91
C GLY A 78 -13.19 46.63 17.46
N GLY A 79 -14.02 46.11 16.55
CA GLY A 79 -13.73 46.01 15.11
C GLY A 79 -14.81 45.20 14.37
N SER A 80 -14.69 45.05 13.04
CA SER A 80 -15.52 44.14 12.24
C SER A 80 -14.82 42.79 12.11
N PRO A 81 -15.25 41.72 12.79
CA PRO A 81 -14.55 40.44 12.74
C PRO A 81 -14.58 39.81 11.34
N MET A 82 -15.66 40.01 10.57
CA MET A 82 -15.85 39.38 9.25
C MET A 82 -14.74 39.69 8.23
N THR A 83 -13.96 40.75 8.41
CA THR A 83 -12.83 41.06 7.53
C THR A 83 -11.73 39.99 7.54
N PHE A 84 -11.70 39.14 8.57
CA PHE A 84 -10.72 38.07 8.74
C PHE A 84 -11.26 36.68 8.34
N LEU A 85 -12.48 36.61 7.79
CA LEU A 85 -13.05 35.35 7.32
C LEU A 85 -12.40 34.97 5.98
N GLU A 86 -11.50 33.99 6.00
CA GLU A 86 -10.96 33.38 4.79
C GLU A 86 -12.07 32.60 4.08
N LYS A 87 -12.42 33.01 2.86
CA LYS A 87 -13.30 32.23 1.98
C LYS A 87 -12.51 30.99 1.54
N PRO A 88 -13.10 29.78 1.59
CA PRO A 88 -12.41 28.60 1.10
C PRO A 88 -12.12 28.79 -0.39
N ASP A 89 -10.87 28.57 -0.80
CA ASP A 89 -10.52 28.41 -2.20
C ASP A 89 -11.31 27.21 -2.73
N VAL A 90 -12.37 27.47 -3.48
CA VAL A 90 -13.12 26.43 -4.17
C VAL A 90 -12.26 26.02 -5.36
N PRO A 91 -11.68 24.80 -5.42
CA PRO A 91 -11.15 24.33 -6.69
C PRO A 91 -12.33 24.28 -7.65
N GLU A 92 -12.24 25.00 -8.78
CA GLU A 92 -13.18 24.90 -9.90
C GLU A 92 -13.30 23.42 -10.33
N MET A 93 -14.26 22.71 -9.75
CA MET A 93 -14.74 21.46 -10.29
C MET A 93 -15.81 21.82 -11.31
N ALA A 94 -15.48 21.56 -12.57
CA ALA A 94 -16.40 21.59 -13.70
C ALA A 94 -17.68 20.81 -13.34
N MET A 95 -18.75 21.53 -13.03
CA MET A 95 -20.11 21.01 -13.03
C MET A 95 -20.90 21.78 -14.07
N SER A 96 -21.45 20.99 -14.99
CA SER A 96 -22.27 21.34 -16.14
C SER A 96 -23.18 22.54 -15.89
N ALA A 97 -23.14 23.47 -16.84
CA ALA A 97 -24.10 24.56 -16.95
C ALA A 97 -25.54 24.02 -16.87
N VAL A 98 -26.25 24.40 -15.81
CA VAL A 98 -27.70 24.49 -15.82
C VAL A 98 -28.03 25.96 -15.63
N SER A 99 -28.57 26.51 -16.70
CA SER A 99 -28.98 27.90 -16.87
C SER A 99 -30.14 28.26 -15.95
N THR A 100 -29.93 29.22 -15.05
CA THR A 100 -31.04 30.08 -14.59
C THR A 100 -30.51 31.49 -14.28
N SER A 101 -30.83 32.40 -15.20
CA SER A 101 -30.90 33.87 -15.09
C SER A 101 -30.30 34.53 -13.84
N THR A 102 -29.16 35.18 -14.04
CA THR A 102 -28.68 36.31 -13.24
C THR A 102 -29.64 37.50 -13.37
N ASN A 103 -30.42 37.76 -12.32
CA ASN A 103 -30.92 39.11 -12.07
C ASN A 103 -29.95 39.79 -11.09
N SER A 104 -29.32 40.86 -11.59
CA SER A 104 -28.47 41.81 -10.88
C SER A 104 -29.16 42.36 -9.63
N ILE A 105 -28.61 42.05 -8.45
CA ILE A 105 -28.89 42.81 -7.21
C ILE A 105 -27.71 43.75 -7.02
N SER A 106 -27.75 44.85 -7.76
CA SER A 106 -26.87 46.01 -7.60
C SER A 106 -27.74 47.24 -7.33
N GLU A 107 -28.64 47.17 -6.34
CA GLU A 107 -29.47 48.32 -5.96
C GLU A 107 -30.20 48.13 -4.62
N VAL A 108 -29.48 47.79 -3.53
CA VAL A 108 -30.02 47.92 -2.14
C VAL A 108 -28.93 48.33 -1.15
N MET A 109 -27.91 49.07 -1.60
CA MET A 109 -26.87 49.62 -0.72
C MET A 109 -26.97 51.14 -0.70
N ASN A 110 -28.07 51.65 -0.15
CA ASN A 110 -28.22 53.01 0.34
C ASN A 110 -29.33 53.02 1.39
N LEU A 111 -28.99 52.56 2.59
CA LEU A 111 -29.66 52.98 3.80
C LEU A 111 -28.61 53.67 4.66
N ASP A 112 -28.76 54.98 4.63
CA ASP A 112 -28.04 56.03 5.35
C ASP A 112 -27.87 55.66 6.82
N VAL A 113 -26.62 55.46 7.27
CA VAL A 113 -26.28 55.43 8.69
C VAL A 113 -25.53 56.71 8.98
N GLU A 114 -26.33 57.73 9.29
CA GLU A 114 -25.89 59.04 9.74
C GLU A 114 -25.08 58.90 11.05
N ASN A 115 -23.87 59.41 10.98
CA ASN A 115 -22.86 59.33 12.02
C ASN A 115 -23.18 60.36 13.12
N LYS A 116 -23.81 59.92 14.22
CA LYS A 116 -23.86 60.69 15.47
C LYS A 116 -23.09 59.95 16.57
N GLY A 117 -21.95 60.54 16.92
CA GLY A 117 -21.16 60.14 18.08
C GLY A 117 -21.96 60.28 19.37
N GLY A 118 -21.92 59.22 20.18
CA GLY A 118 -22.48 59.20 21.52
C GLY A 118 -22.84 57.79 22.01
N ASN A 119 -22.02 57.23 22.90
CA ASN A 119 -22.38 56.13 23.82
C ASN A 119 -22.97 54.81 23.25
N ASN A 120 -22.40 54.29 22.16
CA ASN A 120 -22.73 52.94 21.64
C ASN A 120 -22.17 51.76 22.48
N LEU A 121 -21.45 52.00 23.57
CA LEU A 121 -20.90 50.93 24.42
C LEU A 121 -21.98 50.22 25.26
N PHE A 122 -23.06 50.91 25.61
CA PHE A 122 -24.08 50.40 26.54
C PHE A 122 -25.25 49.70 25.84
N GLN A 123 -25.54 50.05 24.58
CA GLN A 123 -26.70 49.53 23.85
C GLN A 123 -26.48 48.10 23.31
N GLY A 124 -25.26 47.76 22.87
CA GLY A 124 -24.89 46.38 22.49
C GLY A 124 -24.88 45.42 23.69
N VAL A 125 -24.48 45.90 24.87
CA VAL A 125 -24.54 45.14 26.13
C VAL A 125 -25.99 44.96 26.62
N ARG A 126 -26.87 45.94 26.36
CA ARG A 126 -28.30 45.89 26.72
C ARG A 126 -29.12 44.99 25.77
N SER A 127 -28.78 44.93 24.48
CA SER A 127 -29.38 43.95 23.55
C SER A 127 -28.89 42.53 23.81
N LEU A 128 -27.64 42.37 24.27
CA LEU A 128 -27.12 41.11 24.82
C LEU A 128 -27.90 40.68 26.07
N PHE A 129 -28.08 41.59 27.04
CA PHE A 129 -28.82 41.29 28.27
C PHE A 129 -30.31 40.99 28.00
N ASN A 130 -30.98 41.71 27.10
CA ASN A 130 -32.39 41.49 26.80
C ASN A 130 -32.65 40.22 25.94
N ASN A 131 -31.76 39.88 25.00
CA ASN A 131 -31.87 38.62 24.25
C ASN A 131 -31.43 37.39 25.05
N LEU A 132 -30.61 37.56 26.11
CA LEU A 132 -30.28 36.50 27.06
C LEU A 132 -31.32 36.33 28.18
N ALA A 133 -31.92 37.41 28.66
CA ALA A 133 -32.95 37.38 29.71
C ALA A 133 -34.28 36.77 29.22
N ALA A 134 -34.51 36.77 27.90
CA ALA A 134 -35.64 36.09 27.25
C ALA A 134 -35.34 34.59 26.98
N GLY A 135 -34.93 33.82 28.00
CA GLY A 135 -35.01 32.35 28.08
C GLY A 135 -34.38 31.46 26.98
N GLY A 136 -33.81 32.00 25.91
CA GLY A 136 -33.44 31.23 24.71
C GLY A 136 -31.95 30.97 24.52
N SER A 137 -31.07 31.77 25.11
CA SER A 137 -29.62 31.52 25.12
C SER A 137 -29.30 30.66 26.34
N GLY A 138 -28.64 29.51 26.16
CA GLY A 138 -28.16 28.71 27.30
C GLY A 138 -27.33 29.54 28.30
N PRO A 139 -27.13 29.05 29.53
CA PRO A 139 -26.46 29.81 30.58
C PRO A 139 -25.07 30.25 30.14
N ILE A 140 -24.76 31.54 30.33
CA ILE A 140 -23.41 32.07 30.07
C ILE A 140 -22.44 31.33 31.00
N PRO A 141 -21.34 30.74 30.47
CA PRO A 141 -20.31 30.13 31.29
C PRO A 141 -19.68 31.16 32.23
N THR A 142 -19.39 30.75 33.46
CA THR A 142 -18.69 31.59 34.43
C THR A 142 -17.32 32.02 33.87
N GLY A 143 -17.01 33.32 33.94
CA GLY A 143 -15.73 33.86 33.45
C GLY A 143 -15.69 34.29 31.97
N PHE A 144 -16.82 34.32 31.25
CA PHE A 144 -16.88 34.88 29.90
C PHE A 144 -16.48 36.38 29.87
N ARG A 145 -15.54 36.73 28.99
CA ARG A 145 -15.17 38.10 28.65
C ARG A 145 -15.04 38.24 27.14
N PRO A 146 -15.65 39.27 26.52
CA PRO A 146 -15.46 39.52 25.09
C PRO A 146 -14.00 39.84 24.77
N ILE A 147 -13.51 39.34 23.65
CA ILE A 147 -12.11 39.46 23.22
C ILE A 147 -11.97 40.71 22.33
N PRO A 148 -11.13 41.69 22.68
CA PRO A 148 -10.92 42.85 21.83
C PRO A 148 -10.09 42.48 20.59
N VAL A 149 -10.57 42.83 19.40
CA VAL A 149 -9.95 42.51 18.11
C VAL A 149 -8.50 43.02 18.03
N SER A 150 -8.25 44.23 18.55
CA SER A 150 -6.93 44.86 18.57
C SER A 150 -5.88 44.09 19.37
N LYS A 151 -6.28 43.40 20.45
CA LYS A 151 -5.38 42.64 21.32
C LYS A 151 -5.15 41.21 20.82
N TYR A 152 -6.11 40.66 20.07
CA TYR A 152 -6.07 39.27 19.62
C TYR A 152 -5.13 39.05 18.43
N GLY A 153 -5.01 40.07 17.56
CA GLY A 153 -4.16 40.05 16.38
C GLY A 153 -4.79 39.30 15.19
N PRO A 154 -4.35 39.61 13.96
CA PRO A 154 -4.99 39.12 12.73
C PRO A 154 -4.91 37.60 12.58
N ALA A 155 -3.76 36.98 12.84
CA ALA A 155 -3.55 35.54 12.65
C ALA A 155 -4.36 34.65 13.62
N ASN A 156 -4.68 35.13 14.82
CA ASN A 156 -5.55 34.40 15.74
C ASN A 156 -7.02 34.63 15.38
N MET A 157 -7.35 35.83 14.90
CA MET A 157 -8.70 36.17 14.44
C MET A 157 -9.12 35.30 13.24
N THR A 158 -8.23 35.13 12.25
CA THR A 158 -8.49 34.24 11.10
C THR A 158 -8.73 32.80 11.55
N LYS A 159 -7.92 32.28 12.49
CA LYS A 159 -8.11 30.94 13.08
C LYS A 159 -9.48 30.81 13.77
N SER A 160 -9.86 31.77 14.61
CA SER A 160 -11.16 31.72 15.30
C SER A 160 -12.34 31.72 14.35
N LEU A 161 -12.32 32.57 13.31
CA LEU A 161 -13.41 32.60 12.33
C LEU A 161 -13.44 31.37 11.43
N ARG A 162 -12.27 30.83 11.09
CA ARG A 162 -12.14 29.54 10.42
C ARG A 162 -12.72 28.41 11.28
N ASP A 163 -12.45 28.41 12.58
CA ASP A 163 -12.95 27.36 13.47
C ASP A 163 -14.49 27.46 13.61
N LEU A 164 -15.06 28.68 13.69
CA LEU A 164 -16.52 28.88 13.64
C LEU A 164 -17.13 28.39 12.32
N SER A 165 -16.49 28.65 11.18
CA SER A 165 -16.97 28.15 9.90
C SER A 165 -16.84 26.62 9.79
N TRP A 166 -15.78 26.02 10.37
CA TRP A 166 -15.60 24.57 10.45
C TRP A 166 -16.66 23.89 11.31
N PHE A 167 -17.04 24.46 12.46
CA PHE A 167 -18.14 23.93 13.26
C PHE A 167 -19.43 23.86 12.44
N LEU A 168 -19.80 24.95 11.75
CA LEU A 168 -21.00 24.96 10.92
C LEU A 168 -20.91 23.94 9.77
N ARG A 169 -19.76 23.86 9.10
CA ARG A 169 -19.53 22.92 8.00
C ARG A 169 -19.63 21.46 8.45
N TYR A 170 -19.00 21.09 9.56
CA TYR A 170 -19.08 19.73 10.08
C TYR A 170 -20.48 19.39 10.59
N ILE A 171 -21.23 20.36 11.12
CA ILE A 171 -22.65 20.18 11.45
C ILE A 171 -23.46 19.86 10.19
N THR A 172 -23.28 20.62 9.10
CA THR A 172 -23.98 20.31 7.84
C THR A 172 -23.60 18.92 7.31
N TYR A 173 -22.34 18.52 7.40
CA TYR A 173 -21.89 17.19 6.99
C TYR A 173 -22.47 16.08 7.86
N ALA A 174 -22.54 16.27 9.18
CA ALA A 174 -23.11 15.32 10.11
C ALA A 174 -24.62 15.13 9.86
N ILE A 175 -25.36 16.21 9.61
CA ILE A 175 -26.79 16.15 9.26
C ILE A 175 -27.00 15.31 7.99
N VAL A 176 -26.22 15.57 6.94
CA VAL A 176 -26.31 14.81 5.69
C VAL A 176 -25.91 13.34 5.89
N ALA A 177 -24.85 13.08 6.66
CA ALA A 177 -24.40 11.73 7.01
C ALA A 177 -25.39 10.97 7.92
N GLY A 178 -26.24 11.70 8.65
CA GLY A 178 -27.24 11.22 9.61
C GLY A 178 -26.68 10.59 10.88
N ASP A 179 -25.38 10.78 11.15
CA ASP A 179 -24.71 10.30 12.34
C ASP A 179 -23.86 11.42 12.96
N TYR A 180 -23.68 11.37 14.27
CA TYR A 180 -22.94 12.35 15.06
C TYR A 180 -21.44 12.11 15.07
N ASN A 181 -20.96 10.99 14.50
CA ASN A 181 -19.57 10.55 14.62
C ASN A 181 -18.54 11.58 14.13
N ILE A 182 -18.85 12.33 13.06
CA ILE A 182 -17.98 13.41 12.56
C ILE A 182 -17.74 14.46 13.65
N LEU A 183 -18.78 14.78 14.42
CA LEU A 183 -18.73 15.79 15.47
C LEU A 183 -18.05 15.24 16.72
N SER A 184 -18.44 14.06 17.18
CA SER A 184 -17.90 13.48 18.41
C SER A 184 -16.39 13.21 18.32
N VAL A 185 -15.88 12.73 17.19
CA VAL A 185 -14.45 12.46 17.02
C VAL A 185 -13.62 13.73 16.93
N ASN A 186 -14.09 14.74 16.20
CA ASN A 186 -13.30 15.94 15.91
C ASN A 186 -13.41 17.04 16.98
N VAL A 187 -14.52 17.06 17.73
CA VAL A 187 -14.76 18.08 18.78
C VAL A 187 -14.24 17.61 20.13
N ARG A 188 -14.23 16.30 20.39
CA ARG A 188 -13.77 15.77 21.68
C ARG A 188 -12.27 15.99 21.87
N GLY A 189 -11.90 16.57 23.01
CA GLY A 189 -10.52 16.94 23.36
C GLY A 189 -10.02 18.24 22.72
N LEU A 190 -10.81 18.85 21.83
CA LEU A 190 -10.47 20.14 21.22
C LEU A 190 -10.38 21.27 22.27
N LYS A 191 -11.16 21.17 23.35
CA LYS A 191 -11.20 22.16 24.45
C LYS A 191 -9.80 22.40 25.03
N GLU A 192 -9.08 21.35 25.39
CA GLU A 192 -7.75 21.45 26.01
C GLU A 192 -6.69 21.96 25.02
N ILE A 193 -6.85 21.62 23.73
CA ILE A 193 -5.98 22.14 22.65
C ILE A 193 -6.19 23.64 22.48
N ILE A 194 -7.45 24.11 22.50
CA ILE A 194 -7.81 25.52 22.30
C ILE A 194 -7.55 26.37 23.55
N GLU A 195 -7.62 25.81 24.76
CA GLU A 195 -7.44 26.53 26.03
C GLU A 195 -6.08 27.25 26.12
N ASN A 196 -5.04 26.73 25.44
CA ASN A 196 -3.73 27.36 25.35
C ASN A 196 -3.71 28.65 24.51
N ALA A 197 -4.68 28.85 23.62
CA ALA A 197 -4.70 29.94 22.63
C ALA A 197 -5.95 30.83 22.70
N CYS A 198 -7.07 30.34 23.23
CA CYS A 198 -8.34 31.06 23.30
C CYS A 198 -9.15 30.69 24.55
N SER A 199 -10.08 31.57 24.94
CA SER A 199 -11.00 31.31 26.04
C SER A 199 -12.02 30.24 25.66
N THR A 200 -12.04 29.13 26.40
CA THR A 200 -13.02 28.05 26.24
C THR A 200 -14.46 28.53 26.45
N ALA A 201 -14.66 29.48 27.36
CA ALA A 201 -15.96 30.12 27.61
C ALA A 201 -16.47 30.89 26.38
N ALA A 202 -15.58 31.59 25.66
CA ALA A 202 -15.94 32.30 24.43
C ALA A 202 -16.41 31.32 23.34
N THR A 203 -15.72 30.19 23.16
CA THR A 203 -16.11 29.17 22.18
C THR A 203 -17.49 28.57 22.48
N ILE A 204 -17.79 28.29 23.76
CA ILE A 204 -19.10 27.75 24.16
C ILE A 204 -20.22 28.75 23.84
N VAL A 205 -20.02 30.03 24.18
CA VAL A 205 -20.99 31.10 23.87
C VAL A 205 -21.16 31.22 22.36
N ALA A 206 -20.07 31.19 21.59
CA ALA A 206 -20.14 31.27 20.13
C ALA A 206 -21.00 30.14 19.54
N ILE A 207 -20.79 28.89 19.95
CA ILE A 207 -21.57 27.74 19.46
C ILE A 207 -23.04 27.84 19.89
N GLN A 208 -23.33 28.29 21.12
CA GLN A 208 -24.70 28.54 21.57
C GLN A 208 -25.40 29.61 20.72
N GLN A 209 -24.69 30.67 20.34
CA GLN A 209 -25.23 31.72 19.48
C GLN A 209 -25.42 31.24 18.04
N MET A 210 -24.51 30.41 17.51
CA MET A 210 -24.67 29.76 16.20
C MET A 210 -25.90 28.84 16.18
N ARG A 211 -26.14 28.08 17.24
CA ARG A 211 -27.36 27.26 17.40
C ARG A 211 -28.62 28.12 17.29
N GLN A 212 -28.70 29.20 18.08
CA GLN A 212 -29.86 30.08 18.08
C GLN A 212 -30.05 30.83 16.76
N ALA A 213 -28.97 31.29 16.13
CA ALA A 213 -29.02 31.91 14.82
C ALA A 213 -29.49 30.91 13.75
N SER A 214 -29.08 29.65 13.83
CA SER A 214 -29.45 28.59 12.89
C SER A 214 -30.94 28.23 12.99
N ILE A 215 -31.47 28.06 14.20
CA ILE A 215 -32.87 27.68 14.46
C ILE A 215 -33.86 28.70 13.88
N LYS A 216 -33.51 29.99 13.88
CA LYS A 216 -34.37 31.07 13.35
C LYS A 216 -34.69 30.98 11.86
N TYR A 217 -33.87 30.27 11.08
CA TYR A 217 -34.08 30.10 9.64
C TYR A 217 -35.10 29.01 9.29
N PHE A 218 -35.53 28.21 10.27
CA PHE A 218 -36.47 27.10 10.06
C PHE A 218 -37.82 27.43 10.66
N GLN A 219 -38.89 27.19 9.90
CA GLN A 219 -40.27 27.30 10.40
C GLN A 219 -40.78 25.95 10.91
N ASP A 220 -40.39 24.86 10.24
CA ASP A 220 -40.71 23.47 10.61
C ASP A 220 -40.06 23.07 11.94
N GLU A 221 -40.86 22.53 12.86
CA GLU A 221 -40.39 22.06 14.17
C GLU A 221 -39.44 20.86 14.04
N GLU A 222 -39.69 19.94 13.10
CA GLU A 222 -38.82 18.78 12.92
C GLU A 222 -37.41 19.19 12.48
N ALA A 223 -37.31 20.16 11.57
CA ALA A 223 -36.03 20.70 11.11
C ALA A 223 -35.29 21.44 12.24
N LYS A 224 -36.00 22.20 13.08
CA LYS A 224 -35.42 22.86 14.25
C LYS A 224 -34.87 21.84 15.24
N ASP A 225 -35.61 20.76 15.51
CA ASP A 225 -35.21 19.71 16.43
C ASP A 225 -33.96 18.98 15.94
N ILE A 226 -33.91 18.62 14.66
CA ILE A 226 -32.71 18.01 14.04
C ILE A 226 -31.51 18.95 14.26
N VAL A 227 -31.61 20.21 13.83
CA VAL A 227 -30.50 21.16 13.95
C VAL A 227 -30.08 21.34 15.41
N ALA A 228 -31.04 21.49 16.33
CA ALA A 228 -30.78 21.65 17.76
C ALA A 228 -30.02 20.44 18.33
N GLN A 229 -30.43 19.21 18.00
CA GLN A 229 -29.76 17.98 18.44
C GLN A 229 -28.29 17.94 18.01
N TYR A 230 -27.98 18.24 16.75
CA TYR A 230 -26.58 18.24 16.27
C TYR A 230 -25.72 19.31 16.97
N PHE A 231 -26.26 20.52 17.20
CA PHE A 231 -25.55 21.56 17.97
C PHE A 231 -25.35 21.16 19.44
N ASP A 232 -26.33 20.49 20.05
CA ASP A 232 -26.27 20.04 21.44
C ASP A 232 -25.21 18.95 21.63
N VAL A 233 -25.01 18.07 20.64
CA VAL A 233 -23.90 17.12 20.62
C VAL A 233 -22.54 17.84 20.56
N VAL A 234 -22.37 18.84 19.70
CA VAL A 234 -21.11 19.64 19.65
C VAL A 234 -20.82 20.28 21.00
N LEU A 235 -21.82 20.89 21.64
CA LEU A 235 -21.67 21.52 22.95
C LEU A 235 -21.30 20.50 24.03
N THR A 236 -21.93 19.33 24.01
CA THR A 236 -21.67 18.25 24.96
C THR A 236 -20.25 17.71 24.81
N GLU A 237 -19.83 17.40 23.59
CA GLU A 237 -18.51 16.84 23.31
C GLU A 237 -17.37 17.85 23.52
N PHE A 238 -17.61 19.14 23.23
CA PHE A 238 -16.65 20.20 23.51
C PHE A 238 -16.45 20.42 25.02
N ARG A 239 -17.51 20.28 25.83
CA ARG A 239 -17.40 20.38 27.29
C ARG A 239 -16.66 19.18 27.89
N GLY A 240 -16.71 18.03 27.23
CA GLY A 240 -16.03 16.81 27.64
C GLY A 240 -14.51 16.93 27.68
N SER A 241 -13.89 16.25 28.65
CA SER A 241 -12.43 16.16 28.76
C SER A 241 -11.82 15.29 27.66
N THR A 242 -10.54 15.50 27.35
CA THR A 242 -9.82 14.64 26.42
C THR A 242 -9.78 13.21 26.97
N PRO A 243 -10.21 12.20 26.19
CA PRO A 243 -10.13 10.82 26.63
C PRO A 243 -8.67 10.37 26.72
N SER A 244 -8.37 9.49 27.68
CA SER A 244 -7.02 8.94 27.84
C SER A 244 -6.61 8.11 26.63
N ASN A 245 -5.32 8.15 26.29
CA ASN A 245 -4.78 7.33 25.21
C ASN A 245 -4.89 5.84 25.56
N LYS A 246 -5.23 5.04 24.55
CA LYS A 246 -5.23 3.59 24.66
C LYS A 246 -3.81 3.08 24.54
N GLN A 247 -3.25 2.61 25.66
CA GLN A 247 -1.91 2.06 25.72
C GLN A 247 -1.89 0.58 25.34
N ARG A 248 -0.88 0.17 24.58
CA ARG A 248 -0.55 -1.21 24.24
C ARG A 248 0.80 -1.52 24.87
N GLN A 249 0.78 -2.27 25.97
CA GLN A 249 2.00 -2.71 26.63
C GLN A 249 2.61 -3.90 25.88
N GLY A 250 3.94 -3.92 25.74
CA GLY A 250 4.67 -5.06 25.20
C GLY A 250 4.75 -6.17 26.25
N GLN A 251 4.43 -7.40 25.87
CA GLN A 251 4.44 -8.55 26.79
C GLN A 251 5.85 -9.13 26.98
N SER A 252 6.77 -8.77 26.07
CA SER A 252 8.17 -9.18 26.11
C SER A 252 9.07 -7.99 25.80
N SER A 253 10.33 -8.06 26.21
CA SER A 253 11.32 -7.01 25.94
C SER A 253 11.55 -6.76 24.44
N ALA A 254 11.26 -7.75 23.58
CA ALA A 254 11.39 -7.63 22.13
C ALA A 254 10.17 -6.98 21.45
N GLN A 255 9.04 -6.91 22.16
CA GLN A 255 7.83 -6.23 21.71
C GLN A 255 7.85 -4.77 22.19
N GLN A 256 7.75 -3.84 21.25
CA GLN A 256 7.65 -2.43 21.60
C GLN A 256 6.25 -2.09 22.14
N GLY A 257 6.20 -1.24 23.16
CA GLY A 257 4.96 -0.61 23.61
C GLY A 257 4.53 0.50 22.65
N LEU A 258 3.22 0.68 22.47
CA LEU A 258 2.64 1.69 21.60
C LEU A 258 1.45 2.36 22.29
N GLU A 259 1.04 3.53 21.80
CA GLU A 259 -0.19 4.19 22.24
C GLU A 259 -1.02 4.67 21.05
N LEU A 260 -2.34 4.76 21.25
CA LEU A 260 -3.30 5.25 20.27
C LEU A 260 -4.22 6.28 20.94
N PRO A 261 -4.40 7.49 20.36
CA PRO A 261 -5.43 8.40 20.81
C PRO A 261 -6.81 7.75 20.74
N GLN A 262 -7.58 7.80 21.82
CA GLN A 262 -8.89 7.13 21.89
C GLN A 262 -9.87 7.65 20.84
N ILE A 263 -9.76 8.92 20.43
CA ILE A 263 -10.56 9.49 19.34
C ILE A 263 -10.33 8.75 18.01
N TYR A 264 -9.12 8.27 17.74
CA TYR A 264 -8.81 7.49 16.53
C TYR A 264 -9.47 6.11 16.58
N PHE A 265 -9.55 5.51 17.78
CA PHE A 265 -10.28 4.27 17.99
C PHE A 265 -11.80 4.46 17.82
N ASN A 266 -12.35 5.56 18.33
CA ASN A 266 -13.78 5.85 18.22
C ASN A 266 -14.21 6.14 16.77
N ALA A 267 -13.33 6.75 15.98
CA ALA A 267 -13.54 6.98 14.55
C ALA A 267 -13.54 5.69 13.73
N ALA A 268 -12.79 4.68 14.19
CA ALA A 268 -12.65 3.41 13.51
C ALA A 268 -13.99 2.66 13.42
N GLU A 269 -14.06 1.73 12.47
CA GLU A 269 -15.21 0.86 12.29
C GLU A 269 -15.45 0.01 13.55
N LYS A 270 -16.67 0.04 14.07
CA LYS A 270 -17.08 -0.77 15.23
C LYS A 270 -17.19 -2.22 14.79
N ARG A 271 -16.20 -3.05 15.18
CA ARG A 271 -16.29 -4.50 15.01
C ARG A 271 -16.91 -5.15 16.24
N PRO A 272 -17.95 -5.97 16.11
CA PRO A 272 -18.58 -6.64 17.24
C PRO A 272 -17.61 -7.66 17.83
N LYS A 273 -17.62 -7.74 19.17
CA LYS A 273 -16.90 -8.76 19.91
C LYS A 273 -17.91 -9.80 20.37
N PHE A 274 -17.74 -11.04 19.93
CA PHE A 274 -18.61 -12.13 20.30
C PHE A 274 -18.14 -12.74 21.61
N VAL A 275 -19.02 -12.76 22.61
CA VAL A 275 -18.73 -13.26 23.95
C VAL A 275 -19.70 -14.39 24.26
N MET A 276 -19.20 -15.51 24.77
CA MET A 276 -20.02 -16.65 25.15
C MET A 276 -20.40 -16.57 26.63
N LYS A 277 -21.69 -16.43 26.91
CA LYS A 277 -22.25 -16.40 28.28
C LYS A 277 -23.37 -17.43 28.44
N PRO A 278 -23.59 -17.97 29.65
CA PRO A 278 -24.56 -19.04 29.89
C PRO A 278 -26.02 -18.63 29.59
N GLY A 279 -26.38 -17.38 29.86
CA GLY A 279 -27.74 -16.84 29.70
C GLY A 279 -28.11 -16.37 28.29
N LEU A 280 -27.25 -16.57 27.28
CA LEU A 280 -27.55 -16.17 25.90
C LEU A 280 -28.63 -17.07 25.27
N SER A 281 -29.40 -16.50 24.35
CA SER A 281 -30.35 -17.25 23.53
C SER A 281 -29.62 -18.24 22.61
N ASN A 282 -30.33 -19.28 22.14
CA ASN A 282 -29.75 -20.26 21.23
C ASN A 282 -29.24 -19.63 19.92
N PHE A 283 -29.90 -18.57 19.45
CA PHE A 283 -29.48 -17.82 18.25
C PHE A 283 -28.16 -17.08 18.50
N GLU A 284 -28.05 -16.33 19.59
CA GLU A 284 -26.80 -15.63 19.95
C GLU A 284 -25.64 -16.61 20.17
N LYS A 285 -25.89 -17.73 20.86
CA LYS A 285 -24.90 -18.79 21.03
C LYS A 285 -24.43 -19.35 19.68
N GLN A 286 -25.34 -19.52 18.73
CA GLN A 286 -25.00 -19.98 17.38
C GLN A 286 -24.15 -18.95 16.62
N ASP A 287 -24.46 -17.66 16.74
CA ASP A 287 -23.68 -16.61 16.07
C ASP A 287 -22.27 -16.46 16.65
N VAL A 288 -22.11 -16.64 17.96
CA VAL A 288 -20.79 -16.72 18.63
C VAL A 288 -19.98 -17.91 18.08
N VAL A 289 -20.58 -19.08 17.93
CA VAL A 289 -19.92 -20.27 17.35
C VAL A 289 -19.53 -20.03 15.88
N LYS A 290 -20.42 -19.44 15.08
CA LYS A 290 -20.10 -19.06 13.69
C LYS A 290 -18.96 -18.04 13.62
N ALA A 291 -18.91 -17.07 14.54
CA ALA A 291 -17.80 -16.13 14.62
C ALA A 291 -16.47 -16.85 14.92
N ALA A 292 -16.47 -17.84 15.81
CA ALA A 292 -15.28 -18.65 16.10
C ALA A 292 -14.80 -19.44 14.89
N TYR A 293 -15.71 -20.02 14.09
CA TYR A 293 -15.34 -20.68 12.84
C TYR A 293 -14.74 -19.71 11.82
N ARG A 294 -15.32 -18.52 11.65
CA ARG A 294 -14.81 -17.48 10.74
C ARG A 294 -13.42 -17.00 11.15
N GLN A 295 -13.16 -16.87 12.45
CA GLN A 295 -11.84 -16.51 12.96
C GLN A 295 -10.79 -17.61 12.72
N VAL A 296 -11.08 -18.86 13.11
CA VAL A 296 -10.10 -19.97 13.10
C VAL A 296 -9.88 -20.56 11.70
N PHE A 297 -10.94 -20.66 10.89
CA PHE A 297 -10.88 -21.25 9.55
C PHE A 297 -10.88 -20.21 8.42
N GLU A 298 -10.86 -18.92 8.78
CA GLU A 298 -10.97 -17.76 7.89
C GLU A 298 -12.30 -17.65 7.12
N ARG A 299 -13.23 -18.59 7.34
CA ARG A 299 -14.54 -18.68 6.66
C ARG A 299 -15.51 -19.53 7.47
N ASP A 300 -16.80 -19.37 7.19
CA ASP A 300 -17.82 -20.25 7.75
C ASP A 300 -17.83 -21.62 7.03
N ILE A 301 -17.25 -22.63 7.69
CA ILE A 301 -17.19 -24.00 7.17
C ILE A 301 -18.54 -24.73 7.22
N THR A 302 -19.45 -24.29 8.09
CA THR A 302 -20.76 -24.93 8.27
C THR A 302 -21.65 -24.64 7.08
N ARG A 303 -21.71 -23.36 6.67
CA ARG A 303 -22.51 -22.91 5.53
C ARG A 303 -21.97 -23.40 4.18
N ALA A 304 -20.65 -23.44 4.01
CA ALA A 304 -20.04 -23.75 2.72
C ALA A 304 -19.97 -25.25 2.40
N TYR A 305 -19.72 -26.08 3.42
CA TYR A 305 -19.40 -27.51 3.22
C TYR A 305 -20.19 -28.45 4.14
N SER A 306 -21.11 -27.93 4.94
CA SER A 306 -21.84 -28.69 5.97
C SER A 306 -20.92 -29.41 6.95
N LEU A 307 -19.72 -28.87 7.19
CA LEU A 307 -18.76 -29.40 8.15
C LEU A 307 -19.01 -28.75 9.50
N ASN A 308 -19.14 -29.57 10.55
CA ASN A 308 -19.23 -29.11 11.93
C ASN A 308 -18.47 -30.05 12.87
N ILE A 309 -18.18 -29.57 14.08
CA ILE A 309 -17.65 -30.40 15.16
C ILE A 309 -18.71 -30.44 16.27
N SER A 310 -19.79 -31.19 16.00
CA SER A 310 -21.03 -31.20 16.78
C SER A 310 -20.80 -31.33 18.30
N TYR A 311 -19.92 -32.22 18.75
CA TYR A 311 -19.68 -32.42 20.18
C TYR A 311 -19.06 -31.18 20.86
N LEU A 312 -18.16 -30.45 20.18
CA LEU A 312 -17.56 -29.22 20.72
C LEU A 312 -18.58 -28.09 20.79
N GLU A 313 -19.46 -28.00 19.79
CA GLU A 313 -20.52 -27.00 19.78
C GLU A 313 -21.50 -27.20 20.94
N SER A 314 -21.91 -28.44 21.21
CA SER A 314 -22.79 -28.73 22.34
C SER A 314 -22.13 -28.37 23.67
N GLN A 315 -20.86 -28.76 23.85
CA GLN A 315 -20.10 -28.45 25.07
C GLN A 315 -19.96 -26.94 25.31
N VAL A 316 -19.67 -26.15 24.26
CA VAL A 316 -19.55 -24.69 24.42
C VAL A 316 -20.91 -24.02 24.62
N LYS A 317 -21.97 -24.49 23.92
CA LYS A 317 -23.36 -23.99 24.08
C LYS A 317 -23.92 -24.25 25.48
N ASN A 318 -23.55 -25.39 26.08
CA ASN A 318 -23.89 -25.75 27.46
C ASN A 318 -22.96 -25.10 28.49
N CYS A 319 -21.92 -24.38 28.06
CA CYS A 319 -20.88 -23.79 28.92
C CYS A 319 -20.11 -24.83 29.76
N GLU A 320 -20.01 -26.08 29.28
CA GLU A 320 -19.14 -27.11 29.85
C GLU A 320 -17.66 -26.81 29.60
N ILE A 321 -17.38 -26.14 28.48
CA ILE A 321 -16.06 -25.63 28.13
C ILE A 321 -16.12 -24.12 27.87
N SER A 322 -15.05 -23.43 28.22
CA SER A 322 -14.90 -22.00 27.91
C SER A 322 -14.66 -21.77 26.42
N MET A 323 -14.82 -20.52 25.97
CA MET A 323 -14.53 -20.16 24.57
C MET A 323 -13.04 -20.36 24.26
N LYS A 324 -12.15 -20.08 25.23
CA LYS A 324 -10.72 -20.39 25.14
C LYS A 324 -10.46 -21.87 24.85
N GLU A 325 -11.09 -22.77 25.59
CA GLU A 325 -10.93 -24.21 25.40
C GLU A 325 -11.57 -24.70 24.09
N PHE A 326 -12.69 -24.10 23.69
CA PHE A 326 -13.30 -24.36 22.37
C PHE A 326 -12.32 -24.01 21.24
N ILE A 327 -11.71 -22.82 21.26
CA ILE A 327 -10.70 -22.40 20.27
C ILE A 327 -9.47 -23.33 20.28
N ARG A 328 -8.99 -23.72 21.47
CA ARG A 328 -7.87 -24.67 21.61
C ARG A 328 -8.19 -26.00 20.92
N ARG A 329 -9.37 -26.58 21.16
CA ARG A 329 -9.79 -27.85 20.55
C ARG A 329 -10.05 -27.73 19.05
N LEU A 330 -10.58 -26.59 18.58
CA LEU A 330 -10.68 -26.31 17.14
C LEU A 330 -9.31 -26.30 16.47
N GLY A 331 -8.32 -25.64 17.07
CA GLY A 331 -6.95 -25.59 16.54
C GLY A 331 -6.23 -26.94 16.50
N LYS A 332 -6.58 -27.86 17.40
CA LYS A 332 -6.07 -29.24 17.43
C LYS A 332 -6.88 -30.22 16.58
N SER A 333 -7.96 -29.77 15.95
CA SER A 333 -8.82 -30.65 15.17
C SER A 333 -8.12 -31.16 13.90
N PRO A 334 -8.44 -32.37 13.42
CA PRO A 334 -7.96 -32.87 12.13
C PRO A 334 -8.33 -31.96 10.96
N LEU A 335 -9.47 -31.24 11.07
CA LEU A 335 -9.91 -30.27 10.07
C LEU A 335 -8.94 -29.09 9.97
N TYR A 336 -8.49 -28.55 11.09
CA TYR A 336 -7.52 -27.45 11.11
C TYR A 336 -6.16 -27.91 10.58
N GLN A 337 -5.70 -29.09 11.01
CA GLN A 337 -4.45 -29.68 10.55
C GLN A 337 -4.42 -29.85 9.02
N LYS A 338 -5.46 -30.45 8.43
CA LYS A 338 -5.56 -30.64 6.98
C LYS A 338 -5.52 -29.33 6.20
N GLN A 339 -6.16 -28.29 6.73
CA GLN A 339 -6.26 -27.00 6.02
C GLN A 339 -5.03 -26.11 6.19
N PHE A 340 -4.46 -26.02 7.40
CA PHE A 340 -3.45 -25.01 7.74
C PHE A 340 -2.10 -25.56 8.19
N TYR A 341 -1.94 -26.88 8.31
CA TYR A 341 -0.68 -27.52 8.69
C TYR A 341 -0.05 -28.31 7.53
N GLU A 342 -0.73 -29.33 7.01
CA GLU A 342 -0.16 -30.29 6.04
C GLU A 342 0.32 -29.64 4.73
N GLY A 343 -0.38 -28.61 4.26
CA GLY A 343 -0.08 -27.90 3.01
C GLY A 343 0.94 -26.77 3.13
N PHE A 344 1.64 -26.64 4.26
CA PHE A 344 2.51 -25.51 4.58
C PHE A 344 3.81 -25.93 5.26
N VAL A 345 4.84 -25.08 5.12
CA VAL A 345 6.09 -25.22 5.90
C VAL A 345 5.88 -24.74 7.33
N ASN A 346 6.58 -25.32 8.32
CA ASN A 346 6.45 -24.93 9.73
C ASN A 346 6.57 -23.42 9.96
N SER A 347 7.45 -22.72 9.24
CA SER A 347 7.57 -21.26 9.32
C SER A 347 6.28 -20.54 8.94
N ARG A 348 5.57 -21.03 7.92
CA ARG A 348 4.30 -20.46 7.46
C ARG A 348 3.14 -20.85 8.38
N VAL A 349 3.17 -22.06 8.95
CA VAL A 349 2.21 -22.50 9.98
C VAL A 349 2.22 -21.54 11.17
N VAL A 350 3.40 -21.14 11.67
CA VAL A 350 3.51 -20.18 12.78
C VAL A 350 2.84 -18.86 12.44
N GLU A 351 3.07 -18.32 11.24
CA GLU A 351 2.46 -17.05 10.79
C GLU A 351 0.92 -17.14 10.73
N LEU A 352 0.38 -18.22 10.16
CA LEU A 352 -1.06 -18.43 10.08
C LEU A 352 -1.67 -18.67 11.47
N ALA A 353 -0.98 -19.39 12.36
CA ALA A 353 -1.43 -19.59 13.73
C ALA A 353 -1.53 -18.27 14.50
N THR A 354 -0.58 -17.34 14.33
CA THR A 354 -0.68 -16.01 14.97
C THR A 354 -1.88 -15.20 14.49
N ARG A 355 -2.26 -15.35 13.21
CA ARG A 355 -3.50 -14.76 12.66
C ARG A 355 -4.73 -15.35 13.34
N HIS A 356 -4.82 -16.66 13.44
CA HIS A 356 -6.03 -17.36 13.90
C HIS A 356 -6.25 -17.23 15.41
N PHE A 357 -5.20 -17.45 16.22
CA PHE A 357 -5.32 -17.52 17.67
C PHE A 357 -5.06 -16.18 18.37
N LEU A 358 -4.18 -15.34 17.81
CA LEU A 358 -3.85 -14.04 18.40
C LEU A 358 -4.43 -12.86 17.60
N GLY A 359 -4.97 -13.06 16.41
CA GLY A 359 -5.58 -11.99 15.63
C GLY A 359 -4.59 -10.92 15.13
N ARG A 360 -3.27 -11.19 15.11
CA ARG A 360 -2.24 -10.25 14.64
C ARG A 360 -1.10 -10.96 13.91
N GLY A 361 -0.22 -10.19 13.27
CA GLY A 361 1.05 -10.69 12.76
C GLY A 361 2.11 -10.85 13.84
N LEU A 362 3.18 -11.58 13.52
CA LEU A 362 4.37 -11.64 14.36
C LEU A 362 5.00 -10.25 14.47
N SER A 363 5.49 -9.92 15.66
CA SER A 363 6.12 -8.64 15.93
C SER A 363 7.62 -8.69 15.68
N SER A 364 8.32 -9.65 16.27
CA SER A 364 9.79 -9.70 16.31
C SER A 364 10.37 -11.03 15.83
N PRO A 365 11.66 -11.07 15.42
CA PRO A 365 12.33 -12.33 15.08
C PRO A 365 12.49 -13.27 16.28
N GLU A 366 12.62 -12.75 17.51
CA GLU A 366 12.69 -13.55 18.73
C GLU A 366 11.37 -14.27 18.99
N GLU A 367 10.24 -13.57 18.80
CA GLU A 367 8.91 -14.17 18.90
C GLU A 367 8.74 -15.30 17.88
N PHE A 368 9.17 -15.10 16.64
CA PHE A 368 9.16 -16.15 15.63
C PHE A 368 9.99 -17.36 16.05
N ARG A 369 11.22 -17.17 16.54
CA ARG A 369 12.09 -18.26 16.99
C ARG A 369 11.47 -19.07 18.11
N LYS A 370 10.89 -18.39 19.12
CA LYS A 370 10.20 -19.05 20.25
C LYS A 370 9.10 -19.99 19.76
N TYR A 371 8.19 -19.50 18.92
CA TYR A 371 7.10 -20.34 18.42
C TYR A 371 7.59 -21.41 17.44
N PHE A 372 8.56 -21.10 16.59
CA PHE A 372 9.14 -22.07 15.65
C PHE A 372 9.80 -23.25 16.38
N ASP A 373 10.52 -23.01 17.46
CA ASP A 373 11.13 -24.06 18.29
C ASP A 373 10.06 -24.97 18.93
N ILE A 374 8.92 -24.40 19.33
CA ILE A 374 7.79 -25.14 19.89
C ILE A 374 7.14 -26.03 18.82
N VAL A 375 6.88 -25.50 17.61
CA VAL A 375 6.33 -26.32 16.50
C VAL A 375 7.27 -27.46 16.13
N THR A 376 8.56 -27.19 16.01
CA THR A 376 9.53 -28.20 15.59
C THR A 376 9.66 -29.34 16.60
N LYS A 377 9.50 -29.06 17.91
CA LYS A 377 9.59 -30.09 18.96
C LYS A 377 8.27 -30.80 19.27
N GLY A 378 7.17 -30.05 19.36
CA GLY A 378 5.88 -30.54 19.85
C GLY A 378 4.76 -30.57 18.81
N GLY A 379 5.06 -30.23 17.55
CA GLY A 379 4.09 -30.19 16.46
C GLY A 379 3.02 -29.12 16.62
N LEU A 380 1.90 -29.31 15.93
CA LEU A 380 0.79 -28.37 15.91
C LEU A 380 0.12 -28.19 17.29
N SER A 381 -0.10 -29.28 18.02
CA SER A 381 -0.81 -29.22 19.31
C SER A 381 -0.10 -28.35 20.33
N ALA A 382 1.22 -28.49 20.44
CA ALA A 382 2.03 -27.68 21.35
C ALA A 382 2.06 -26.20 20.95
N LEU A 383 2.01 -25.90 19.64
CA LEU A 383 1.92 -24.51 19.16
C LEU A 383 0.63 -23.85 19.60
N VAL A 384 -0.50 -24.54 19.41
CA VAL A 384 -1.84 -24.02 19.76
C VAL A 384 -1.90 -23.78 21.26
N ASP A 385 -1.42 -24.72 22.07
CA ASP A 385 -1.35 -24.55 23.53
C ASP A 385 -0.51 -23.34 23.92
N ALA A 386 0.70 -23.21 23.36
CA ALA A 386 1.58 -22.08 23.66
C ALA A 386 1.01 -20.71 23.28
N MET A 387 0.16 -20.62 22.25
CA MET A 387 -0.50 -19.37 21.87
C MET A 387 -1.72 -19.07 22.74
N VAL A 388 -2.56 -20.07 22.99
CA VAL A 388 -3.80 -19.91 23.77
C VAL A 388 -3.50 -19.73 25.27
N ASP A 389 -2.40 -20.28 25.77
CA ASP A 389 -1.93 -20.11 27.16
C ASP A 389 -1.00 -18.92 27.37
N SER A 390 -0.79 -18.10 26.35
CA SER A 390 -0.05 -16.86 26.49
C SER A 390 -0.82 -15.84 27.35
N GLN A 391 -0.10 -15.05 28.14
CA GLN A 391 -0.68 -13.93 28.89
C GLN A 391 -1.42 -12.96 27.95
N GLU A 392 -0.85 -12.73 26.76
CA GLU A 392 -1.46 -11.90 25.74
C GLU A 392 -2.86 -12.37 25.33
N TYR A 393 -3.05 -13.68 25.17
CA TYR A 393 -4.37 -14.22 24.83
C TYR A 393 -5.39 -13.90 25.94
N SER A 394 -5.01 -14.13 27.19
CA SER A 394 -5.85 -13.84 28.35
C SER A 394 -6.18 -12.35 28.49
N ASP A 395 -5.23 -11.46 28.23
CA ASP A 395 -5.42 -10.00 28.33
C ASP A 395 -6.41 -9.47 27.27
N TYR A 396 -6.35 -9.99 26.04
CA TYR A 396 -7.18 -9.48 24.92
C TYR A 396 -8.54 -10.16 24.78
N PHE A 397 -8.61 -11.46 25.09
CA PHE A 397 -9.78 -12.29 24.83
C PHE A 397 -10.36 -12.91 26.10
N GLY A 398 -9.55 -13.10 27.14
CA GLY A 398 -9.93 -13.84 28.33
C GLY A 398 -10.37 -15.26 28.00
N GLU A 399 -11.38 -15.77 28.70
CA GLU A 399 -11.91 -17.12 28.49
C GLU A 399 -13.24 -17.17 27.74
N GLU A 400 -13.92 -16.03 27.60
CA GLU A 400 -15.29 -15.94 27.06
C GLU A 400 -15.36 -15.32 25.66
N THR A 401 -14.38 -14.50 25.27
CA THR A 401 -14.42 -13.76 24.01
C THR A 401 -13.80 -14.57 22.89
N VAL A 402 -14.47 -14.60 21.73
CA VAL A 402 -13.92 -15.15 20.50
C VAL A 402 -12.74 -14.27 20.04
N PRO A 403 -11.59 -14.84 19.64
CA PRO A 403 -10.50 -14.05 19.08
C PRO A 403 -10.95 -13.24 17.87
N TYR A 404 -10.38 -12.05 17.69
CA TYR A 404 -10.73 -11.14 16.60
C TYR A 404 -9.48 -10.53 15.99
N LEU A 405 -9.57 -10.16 14.70
CA LEU A 405 -8.47 -9.51 13.99
C LEU A 405 -8.21 -8.09 14.52
N ARG A 406 -7.01 -7.88 15.04
CA ARG A 406 -6.52 -6.61 15.60
C ARG A 406 -5.91 -5.75 14.49
N GLY A 407 -6.80 -5.15 13.71
CA GLY A 407 -6.46 -4.30 12.57
C GLY A 407 -6.26 -2.82 12.90
N LEU A 408 -6.10 -2.01 11.85
CA LEU A 408 -6.01 -0.55 11.96
C LEU A 408 -7.25 0.00 12.68
N GLY A 409 -7.04 0.96 13.58
CA GLY A 409 -8.10 1.62 14.34
C GLY A 409 -8.46 0.91 15.64
N GLN A 410 -8.34 -0.42 15.73
CA GLN A 410 -8.64 -1.13 16.98
C GLN A 410 -7.56 -1.02 18.05
N GLU A 411 -6.31 -1.00 17.60
CA GLU A 411 -5.12 -0.88 18.43
C GLU A 411 -4.02 -0.11 17.69
N ALA A 412 -3.03 0.35 18.44
CA ALA A 412 -1.83 0.94 17.86
C ALA A 412 -1.04 -0.13 17.08
N GLN A 413 -0.75 0.19 15.81
CA GLN A 413 -0.05 -0.70 14.89
C GLN A 413 1.44 -0.37 14.85
N GLU A 414 2.28 -1.40 14.84
CA GLU A 414 3.73 -1.20 14.66
C GLU A 414 4.07 -1.02 13.18
N CYS A 415 4.98 -0.08 12.87
CA CYS A 415 5.43 0.14 11.50
C CYS A 415 6.34 -0.98 10.98
N ARG A 416 6.92 -1.80 11.86
CA ARG A 416 7.89 -2.86 11.55
C ARG A 416 7.29 -3.99 10.70
N ASN A 417 6.04 -4.37 10.94
CA ASN A 417 5.35 -5.45 10.23
C ASN A 417 4.13 -4.95 9.43
N TRP A 418 4.06 -3.64 9.16
CA TRP A 418 2.92 -2.96 8.54
C TRP A 418 2.33 -3.72 7.33
N GLY A 419 3.07 -3.82 6.22
CA GLY A 419 2.56 -4.43 4.99
C GLY A 419 2.21 -5.91 5.13
N VAL A 420 3.08 -6.70 5.78
CA VAL A 420 2.86 -8.14 5.96
C VAL A 420 1.67 -8.46 6.85
N GLN A 421 1.34 -7.59 7.82
CA GLN A 421 0.16 -7.77 8.67
C GLN A 421 -1.14 -7.53 7.90
N PHE A 422 -1.21 -6.49 7.07
CA PHE A 422 -2.38 -6.28 6.20
C PHE A 422 -2.55 -7.41 5.19
N ASP A 423 -1.46 -7.89 4.60
CA ASP A 423 -1.50 -9.03 3.68
C ASP A 423 -1.94 -10.33 4.37
N LEU A 424 -1.61 -10.49 5.66
CA LEU A 424 -2.01 -11.64 6.47
C LEU A 424 -3.52 -11.65 6.77
N PHE A 425 -4.16 -10.48 6.90
CA PHE A 425 -5.59 -10.40 7.19
C PHE A 425 -6.50 -10.66 6.00
N ASN A 426 -5.95 -10.73 4.78
CA ASN A 426 -6.70 -11.04 3.58
C ASN A 426 -7.00 -12.53 3.42
N TYR A 427 -8.13 -12.86 2.78
CA TYR A 427 -8.50 -14.24 2.41
C TYR A 427 -7.47 -14.93 1.49
N SER A 428 -6.62 -14.15 0.83
CA SER A 428 -5.53 -14.65 -0.01
C SER A 428 -4.32 -15.15 0.80
N ALA A 429 -4.27 -14.91 2.11
CA ALA A 429 -3.11 -15.26 2.94
C ALA A 429 -2.77 -16.76 2.89
N PRO A 430 -3.72 -17.72 2.99
CA PRO A 430 -3.40 -19.16 2.89
C PRO A 430 -2.89 -19.58 1.50
N LEU A 431 -3.12 -18.80 0.45
CA LEU A 431 -2.62 -19.11 -0.89
C LEU A 431 -1.11 -18.90 -1.00
N ARG A 432 -0.53 -18.08 -0.11
CA ARG A 432 0.92 -17.85 -0.06
C ARG A 432 1.61 -18.96 0.74
N LYS A 433 2.49 -19.70 0.07
CA LYS A 433 3.23 -20.82 0.66
C LYS A 433 4.59 -20.43 1.22
N VAL A 434 5.14 -19.29 0.79
CA VAL A 434 6.41 -18.75 1.29
C VAL A 434 6.17 -17.92 2.55
N PRO A 435 6.96 -18.11 3.62
CA PRO A 435 6.81 -17.32 4.85
C PRO A 435 7.23 -15.85 4.62
N GLN A 436 6.47 -14.94 5.23
CA GLN A 436 6.62 -13.49 5.03
C GLN A 436 7.39 -12.79 6.14
N PHE A 437 7.13 -13.16 7.40
CA PHE A 437 7.65 -12.43 8.56
C PHE A 437 9.12 -12.79 8.80
N VAL A 438 9.46 -14.08 8.77
CA VAL A 438 10.85 -14.52 8.98
C VAL A 438 11.79 -13.98 7.91
N THR A 439 11.34 -13.94 6.66
CA THR A 439 12.14 -13.41 5.54
C THR A 439 12.30 -11.91 5.68
N LEU A 440 11.23 -11.17 5.97
CA LEU A 440 11.27 -9.73 6.21
C LEU A 440 12.19 -9.36 7.39
N PHE A 441 12.07 -10.05 8.53
CA PHE A 441 12.89 -9.76 9.72
C PHE A 441 14.37 -10.08 9.50
N ALA A 442 14.68 -11.14 8.74
CA ALA A 442 16.06 -11.41 8.33
C ALA A 442 16.58 -10.29 7.41
N ASP A 443 15.76 -9.85 6.46
CA ASP A 443 16.14 -8.85 5.46
C ASP A 443 16.40 -7.46 6.06
N TYR A 444 15.74 -7.11 7.18
CA TYR A 444 16.04 -5.87 7.89
C TYR A 444 17.49 -5.80 8.37
N ASN A 445 18.10 -6.95 8.69
CA ASN A 445 19.47 -7.03 9.20
C ASN A 445 20.50 -7.33 8.10
N GLN A 446 20.07 -7.89 6.96
CA GLN A 446 20.93 -8.25 5.84
C GLN A 446 21.18 -7.07 4.87
N PRO A 447 22.28 -7.09 4.08
CA PRO A 447 22.46 -6.14 2.98
C PRO A 447 21.37 -6.27 1.92
N LEU A 448 21.35 -5.34 0.95
CA LEU A 448 20.40 -5.41 -0.18
C LEU A 448 20.49 -6.78 -0.87
N PRO A 449 19.35 -7.42 -1.18
CA PRO A 449 19.34 -8.73 -1.81
C PRO A 449 19.83 -8.66 -3.26
N ASP A 450 20.40 -9.75 -3.76
CA ASP A 450 20.66 -9.92 -5.19
C ASP A 450 19.35 -10.21 -5.94
N GLN A 451 18.79 -9.16 -6.55
CA GLN A 451 17.62 -9.24 -7.41
C GLN A 451 17.55 -8.01 -8.33
N HIS A 452 16.66 -8.06 -9.33
CA HIS A 452 16.36 -6.88 -10.14
C HIS A 452 15.88 -5.69 -9.28
N VAL A 453 16.22 -4.48 -9.72
CA VAL A 453 15.95 -3.20 -9.04
C VAL A 453 14.46 -2.96 -8.75
N TYR A 454 13.59 -3.45 -9.64
CA TYR A 454 12.13 -3.35 -9.50
C TYR A 454 11.48 -4.57 -8.82
N GLY A 455 12.29 -5.47 -8.26
CA GLY A 455 11.84 -6.67 -7.56
C GLY A 455 12.07 -7.97 -8.32
N GLN A 456 12.07 -9.08 -7.59
CA GLN A 456 12.44 -10.43 -8.05
C GLN A 456 11.72 -10.91 -9.31
N GLY A 457 10.47 -10.50 -9.55
CA GLY A 457 9.67 -10.93 -10.71
C GLY A 457 10.10 -10.37 -12.06
N ASN A 458 11.07 -9.44 -12.07
CA ASN A 458 11.56 -8.78 -13.29
C ASN A 458 12.81 -9.42 -13.88
N ASP A 459 13.47 -10.33 -13.18
CA ASP A 459 14.54 -11.14 -13.76
C ASP A 459 13.93 -12.35 -14.50
N PRO A 460 14.28 -12.60 -15.77
CA PRO A 460 13.92 -13.84 -16.44
C PRO A 460 14.75 -15.01 -15.90
N LEU A 461 14.24 -16.23 -16.08
CA LEU A 461 15.05 -17.43 -15.85
C LEU A 461 16.20 -17.49 -16.88
N GLU A 462 17.43 -17.74 -16.42
CA GLU A 462 18.64 -17.78 -17.25
C GLU A 462 18.79 -19.14 -17.97
N ILE A 463 17.86 -19.39 -18.90
CA ILE A 463 17.78 -20.60 -19.74
C ILE A 463 18.04 -20.27 -21.22
N GLN A 464 18.28 -21.32 -22.03
CA GLN A 464 18.63 -21.17 -23.44
C GLN A 464 17.55 -20.46 -24.26
N PHE A 465 16.28 -20.84 -24.08
CA PHE A 465 15.15 -20.30 -24.86
C PHE A 465 14.05 -19.70 -23.97
N GLY A 466 13.30 -18.76 -24.55
CA GLY A 466 12.09 -18.22 -23.95
C GLY A 466 12.34 -17.07 -22.97
N ALA A 467 11.38 -16.15 -22.90
CA ALA A 467 11.34 -15.06 -21.93
C ALA A 467 10.42 -15.44 -20.78
N ILE A 468 10.88 -16.39 -19.95
CA ILE A 468 10.08 -16.95 -18.86
C ILE A 468 10.36 -16.17 -17.58
N PHE A 469 9.32 -15.52 -17.06
CA PHE A 469 9.32 -14.83 -15.78
C PHE A 469 8.46 -15.58 -14.77
N ALA A 470 8.83 -15.52 -13.50
CA ALA A 470 8.00 -16.08 -12.44
C ALA A 470 6.63 -15.37 -12.41
N LYS A 471 5.54 -16.14 -12.42
CA LYS A 471 4.17 -15.59 -12.40
C LYS A 471 3.86 -15.00 -11.04
N GLU A 472 3.60 -13.70 -10.99
CA GLU A 472 3.35 -12.98 -9.73
C GLU A 472 2.02 -13.37 -9.07
N THR A 473 1.01 -13.79 -9.85
CA THR A 473 -0.33 -14.11 -9.33
C THR A 473 -0.48 -15.53 -8.76
N ARG A 474 0.43 -16.46 -9.08
CA ARG A 474 0.38 -17.84 -8.59
C ARG A 474 1.47 -18.06 -7.55
N ASN A 475 1.10 -18.06 -6.26
CA ASN A 475 2.01 -18.15 -5.12
C ASN A 475 3.07 -17.02 -5.13
N PRO A 476 2.65 -15.77 -4.89
CA PRO A 476 3.52 -14.60 -5.01
C PRO A 476 4.77 -14.75 -4.13
N LYS A 477 5.93 -14.71 -4.78
CA LYS A 477 7.24 -14.57 -4.14
C LYS A 477 7.75 -13.15 -4.31
N THR A 478 6.91 -12.17 -3.97
CA THR A 478 7.31 -10.77 -4.00
C THR A 478 8.19 -10.47 -2.78
N ARG A 479 9.37 -9.91 -3.04
CA ARG A 479 10.35 -9.48 -2.04
C ARG A 479 10.82 -8.07 -2.40
N PRO A 480 10.00 -7.03 -2.18
CA PRO A 480 10.37 -5.68 -2.58
C PRO A 480 11.56 -5.18 -1.75
N ALA A 481 12.54 -4.57 -2.42
CA ALA A 481 13.70 -3.96 -1.77
C ALA A 481 13.90 -2.53 -2.29
N PRO A 482 14.26 -1.57 -1.40
CA PRO A 482 14.44 -0.18 -1.78
C PRO A 482 15.80 0.05 -2.47
N PHE A 483 15.88 -0.21 -3.77
CA PHE A 483 17.07 0.12 -4.55
C PHE A 483 17.11 1.62 -4.91
N GLY A 484 18.22 2.27 -4.54
CA GLY A 484 18.52 3.65 -4.94
C GLY A 484 18.80 3.80 -6.45
N LYS A 485 18.81 5.04 -6.93
CA LYS A 485 19.17 5.37 -8.32
C LYS A 485 20.58 4.88 -8.66
N ASP A 486 21.50 5.03 -7.73
CA ASP A 486 22.94 4.79 -7.92
C ASP A 486 23.33 3.44 -7.33
N THR A 487 22.80 2.37 -7.92
CA THR A 487 23.05 0.98 -7.52
C THR A 487 23.62 0.18 -8.67
N ARG A 488 24.52 -0.76 -8.35
CA ARG A 488 25.11 -1.68 -9.32
C ARG A 488 25.03 -3.11 -8.77
N ARG A 489 24.40 -3.99 -9.54
CA ARG A 489 24.29 -5.42 -9.29
C ARG A 489 25.64 -6.08 -9.56
N ILE A 490 25.98 -7.06 -8.72
CA ILE A 490 27.17 -7.88 -8.90
C ILE A 490 26.84 -8.93 -9.95
N LEU A 491 27.50 -8.85 -11.10
CA LEU A 491 27.35 -9.81 -12.19
C LEU A 491 28.57 -10.73 -12.25
N ILE A 492 28.34 -12.02 -12.46
CA ILE A 492 29.40 -13.03 -12.51
C ILE A 492 29.76 -13.26 -13.98
N ARG A 493 31.05 -13.12 -14.33
CA ARG A 493 31.53 -13.37 -15.70
C ARG A 493 31.37 -14.85 -16.05
N GLN A 494 30.82 -15.14 -17.22
CA GLN A 494 30.83 -16.48 -17.79
C GLN A 494 32.15 -16.71 -18.54
N GLY A 495 33.14 -17.20 -17.80
CA GLY A 495 34.52 -17.35 -18.23
C GLY A 495 35.49 -17.14 -17.06
N ALA A 496 36.72 -16.74 -17.34
CA ALA A 496 37.67 -16.40 -16.28
C ALA A 496 37.22 -15.15 -15.50
N GLY A 497 37.12 -15.25 -14.17
CA GLY A 497 36.63 -14.15 -13.33
C GLY A 497 37.50 -12.89 -13.35
N ILE A 498 38.80 -13.03 -13.65
CA ILE A 498 39.76 -11.93 -13.81
C ILE A 498 39.43 -11.02 -15.01
N ASP A 499 38.72 -11.56 -16.01
CA ASP A 499 38.31 -10.83 -17.22
C ASP A 499 36.93 -10.17 -17.01
N SER A 500 36.56 -9.86 -15.77
CA SER A 500 35.37 -9.07 -15.44
C SER A 500 35.58 -7.61 -15.84
N GLN A 501 34.66 -7.07 -16.63
CA GLN A 501 34.75 -5.74 -17.24
C GLN A 501 34.70 -4.59 -16.24
N ILE A 502 34.34 -4.87 -14.99
CA ILE A 502 34.34 -3.88 -13.91
C ILE A 502 35.77 -3.62 -13.42
N SER A 503 36.57 -4.68 -13.24
CA SER A 503 37.96 -4.59 -12.79
C SER A 503 38.94 -4.46 -13.95
N ASN A 504 38.61 -5.05 -15.12
CA ASN A 504 39.44 -5.03 -16.32
C ASN A 504 38.61 -4.66 -17.57
N PRO A 505 38.35 -3.36 -17.81
CA PRO A 505 37.60 -2.91 -18.98
C PRO A 505 38.23 -3.29 -20.33
N GLY A 506 39.56 -3.41 -20.38
CA GLY A 506 40.29 -3.81 -21.59
C GLY A 506 40.03 -5.26 -22.03
N ALA A 507 39.48 -6.11 -21.16
CA ALA A 507 39.15 -7.50 -21.47
C ALA A 507 37.79 -7.67 -22.18
N ARG A 508 37.09 -6.60 -22.56
CA ARG A 508 35.76 -6.68 -23.22
C ARG A 508 35.79 -7.46 -24.53
N ALA A 509 36.79 -7.22 -25.38
CA ALA A 509 36.98 -7.91 -26.67
C ALA A 509 37.63 -9.30 -26.53
N LYS A 510 38.08 -9.67 -25.32
CA LYS A 510 38.83 -10.90 -25.11
C LYS A 510 37.88 -12.10 -25.11
N ASN A 511 38.19 -13.08 -25.94
CA ASN A 511 37.44 -14.34 -26.02
C ASN A 511 37.50 -15.07 -24.67
N PRO A 512 36.38 -15.66 -24.20
CA PRO A 512 36.27 -16.23 -22.85
C PRO A 512 36.97 -17.60 -22.70
N GLY A 513 37.61 -18.12 -23.76
CA GLY A 513 38.32 -19.40 -23.75
C GLY A 513 37.40 -20.61 -23.55
N SER A 514 37.95 -21.70 -23.01
CA SER A 514 37.22 -22.96 -22.77
C SER A 514 36.23 -22.91 -21.61
N LEU A 515 36.33 -21.90 -20.73
CA LEU A 515 35.46 -21.73 -19.56
C LEU A 515 34.17 -20.95 -19.87
N GLY A 516 34.07 -20.33 -21.05
CA GLY A 516 32.90 -19.57 -21.47
C GLY A 516 32.15 -20.19 -22.65
N PRO A 517 31.14 -19.49 -23.19
CA PRO A 517 30.41 -19.95 -24.35
C PRO A 517 31.29 -19.94 -25.60
N LYS A 518 30.93 -20.78 -26.57
CA LYS A 518 31.54 -20.78 -27.89
C LYS A 518 31.23 -19.47 -28.62
N VAL A 519 32.27 -18.81 -29.09
CA VAL A 519 32.18 -17.56 -29.87
C VAL A 519 32.13 -17.90 -31.36
N PHE A 520 31.21 -17.28 -32.09
CA PHE A 520 31.10 -17.38 -33.55
C PHE A 520 31.49 -16.04 -34.15
N LYS A 521 32.44 -16.05 -35.07
CA LYS A 521 32.91 -14.87 -35.80
C LYS A 521 32.87 -15.16 -37.29
N LEU A 522 32.38 -14.20 -38.07
CA LEU A 522 32.44 -14.23 -39.53
C LEU A 522 33.79 -13.66 -39.99
N ASP A 523 34.82 -14.48 -40.12
CA ASP A 523 36.07 -14.08 -40.75
C ASP A 523 35.92 -14.14 -42.28
N GLN A 524 35.19 -13.20 -42.86
CA GLN A 524 35.29 -12.91 -44.28
C GLN A 524 36.32 -11.79 -44.45
N VAL A 525 37.51 -12.12 -44.96
CA VAL A 525 38.34 -11.14 -45.66
C VAL A 525 38.15 -11.41 -47.16
N PRO A 526 37.19 -10.76 -47.83
CA PRO A 526 37.28 -10.61 -49.28
C PRO A 526 38.44 -9.65 -49.56
N GLY A 527 39.44 -10.10 -50.30
CA GLY A 527 40.48 -9.21 -50.81
C GLY A 527 39.87 -8.10 -51.66
N GLY A 528 40.11 -6.84 -51.31
CA GLY A 528 39.78 -5.68 -52.14
C GLY A 528 39.55 -4.40 -51.34
N TYR A 529 40.52 -3.47 -51.44
CA TYR A 529 40.47 -2.05 -51.04
C TYR A 529 40.57 -1.66 -49.56
N VAL A 530 41.78 -1.74 -49.00
CA VAL A 530 42.50 -0.56 -48.44
C VAL A 530 44.00 -0.82 -48.61
N GLY A 531 44.69 0.04 -49.39
CA GLY A 531 46.15 0.02 -49.48
C GLY A 531 46.78 0.48 -48.16
N SER A 532 47.19 -0.47 -47.33
CA SER A 532 48.09 -0.24 -46.19
C SER A 532 49.39 -0.97 -46.49
N GLY A 533 50.43 -0.21 -46.80
CA GLY A 533 51.76 -0.71 -47.13
C GLY A 533 52.44 -1.37 -45.94
N PHE A 534 52.18 -2.66 -45.73
CA PHE A 534 53.08 -3.56 -45.01
C PHE A 534 53.03 -4.93 -45.68
N SER A 535 54.10 -5.25 -46.38
CA SER A 535 54.35 -6.58 -46.97
C SER A 535 54.56 -7.60 -45.86
N ASN A 536 53.74 -8.64 -45.82
CA ASN A 536 54.16 -9.89 -45.21
C ASN A 536 53.99 -11.04 -46.20
N SER A 537 55.12 -11.62 -46.55
CA SER A 537 55.30 -12.75 -47.45
C SER A 537 54.73 -14.02 -46.82
N GLY A 538 53.76 -14.63 -47.48
CA GLY A 538 53.21 -15.93 -47.10
C GLY A 538 52.08 -16.31 -48.03
N GLY A 539 52.41 -16.77 -49.23
CA GLY A 539 51.42 -17.19 -50.22
C GLY A 539 50.58 -18.36 -49.73
N SER A 540 49.26 -18.22 -49.84
CA SER A 540 48.36 -19.35 -50.04
C SER A 540 47.43 -19.04 -51.21
N ASN A 541 47.56 -19.86 -52.24
CA ASN A 541 46.78 -19.82 -53.46
C ASN A 541 45.31 -20.16 -53.17
N GLY A 542 44.39 -19.35 -53.69
CA GLY A 542 43.14 -19.83 -54.31
C GLY A 542 42.26 -20.82 -53.54
N ALA A 543 42.02 -20.63 -52.24
CA ALA A 543 41.07 -21.44 -51.47
C ALA A 543 39.62 -20.90 -51.60
N SER A 544 39.02 -21.21 -52.75
CA SER A 544 37.60 -21.57 -52.94
C SER A 544 36.50 -20.88 -52.10
N VAL A 545 35.71 -20.07 -52.81
CA VAL A 545 34.36 -19.58 -52.46
C VAL A 545 33.38 -20.71 -52.05
N LYS A 546 33.69 -21.98 -52.34
CA LYS A 546 32.81 -23.14 -52.06
C LYS A 546 32.76 -23.62 -50.60
N PHE A 547 33.73 -23.27 -49.74
CA PHE A 547 33.65 -23.61 -48.31
C PHE A 547 33.02 -22.49 -47.44
N SER A 548 32.86 -21.29 -48.02
CA SER A 548 32.25 -20.12 -47.38
C SER A 548 30.78 -20.38 -46.98
N GLU A 549 29.98 -20.95 -47.88
CA GLU A 549 28.53 -21.12 -47.71
C GLU A 549 28.17 -22.00 -46.50
N SER A 550 28.91 -23.10 -46.27
CA SER A 550 28.66 -23.97 -45.11
C SER A 550 29.00 -23.30 -43.76
N SER A 551 29.92 -22.32 -43.77
CA SER A 551 30.36 -21.60 -42.58
C SER A 551 29.45 -20.40 -42.28
N THR A 552 28.99 -19.68 -43.30
CA THR A 552 28.00 -18.60 -43.19
C THR A 552 26.65 -19.15 -42.72
N GLN A 553 26.23 -20.31 -43.22
CA GLN A 553 25.00 -20.98 -42.75
C GLN A 553 25.05 -21.33 -41.25
N LYS A 554 26.20 -21.78 -40.74
CA LYS A 554 26.38 -22.02 -39.29
C LYS A 554 26.27 -20.73 -38.48
N ILE A 555 26.75 -19.61 -39.02
CA ILE A 555 26.66 -18.29 -38.41
C ILE A 555 25.21 -17.80 -38.41
N ILE A 556 24.46 -17.99 -39.50
CA ILE A 556 23.03 -17.67 -39.58
C ILE A 556 22.25 -18.44 -38.51
N ILE A 557 22.45 -19.76 -38.43
CA ILE A 557 21.79 -20.60 -37.42
C ILE A 557 22.19 -20.16 -36.00
N ALA A 558 23.46 -19.86 -35.76
CA ALA A 558 23.93 -19.37 -34.47
C ALA A 558 23.32 -17.99 -34.11
N ALA A 559 23.14 -17.09 -35.08
CA ALA A 559 22.51 -15.79 -34.88
C ALA A 559 21.02 -15.93 -34.54
N TYR A 560 20.29 -16.83 -35.23
CA TYR A 560 18.91 -17.16 -34.87
C TYR A 560 18.81 -17.72 -33.44
N ARG A 561 19.69 -18.66 -33.08
CA ARG A 561 19.74 -19.22 -31.72
C ARG A 561 20.08 -18.18 -30.67
N GLN A 562 20.94 -17.21 -30.97
CA GLN A 562 21.26 -16.15 -30.02
C GLN A 562 20.06 -15.20 -29.80
N VAL A 563 19.46 -14.71 -30.88
CA VAL A 563 18.40 -13.69 -30.84
C VAL A 563 17.07 -14.28 -30.36
N PHE A 564 16.67 -15.44 -30.87
CA PHE A 564 15.39 -16.10 -30.56
C PHE A 564 15.52 -17.22 -29.51
N GLY A 565 16.74 -17.60 -29.10
CA GLY A 565 16.98 -18.68 -28.14
C GLY A 565 16.74 -20.10 -28.70
N ARG A 566 16.18 -20.22 -29.91
CA ARG A 566 15.83 -21.48 -30.57
C ARG A 566 15.92 -21.33 -32.08
N ASP A 567 15.88 -22.46 -32.78
CA ASP A 567 15.67 -22.45 -34.21
C ASP A 567 14.24 -21.98 -34.52
N VAL A 568 14.14 -21.13 -35.54
CA VAL A 568 12.91 -20.45 -35.95
C VAL A 568 12.14 -21.34 -36.93
N TYR A 569 10.81 -21.28 -36.91
CA TYR A 569 9.99 -22.07 -37.86
C TYR A 569 10.18 -21.58 -39.29
N ASP A 570 9.97 -22.44 -40.29
CA ASP A 570 10.27 -22.13 -41.70
C ASP A 570 9.60 -20.84 -42.20
N GLY A 571 8.36 -20.56 -41.78
CA GLY A 571 7.64 -19.32 -42.14
C GLY A 571 8.07 -18.06 -41.38
N GLN A 572 8.91 -18.20 -40.36
CA GLN A 572 9.41 -17.10 -39.53
C GLN A 572 10.85 -16.70 -39.89
N ARG A 573 11.51 -17.43 -40.80
CA ARG A 573 12.86 -17.12 -41.30
C ARG A 573 12.86 -15.89 -42.22
N LEU A 574 13.90 -15.08 -42.13
CA LEU A 574 14.04 -13.85 -42.90
C LEU A 574 14.98 -14.08 -44.09
N LYS A 575 14.51 -14.83 -45.09
CA LYS A 575 15.31 -15.23 -46.27
C LYS A 575 15.99 -14.05 -46.97
N SER A 576 15.33 -12.90 -47.06
CA SER A 576 15.91 -11.71 -47.67
C SER A 576 17.12 -11.16 -46.90
N ALA A 577 17.12 -11.27 -45.57
CA ALA A 577 18.25 -10.87 -44.73
C ALA A 577 19.36 -11.93 -44.75
N GLU A 578 19.00 -13.21 -44.81
CA GLU A 578 19.95 -14.33 -44.96
C GLU A 578 20.76 -14.18 -46.26
N ASN A 579 20.09 -13.98 -47.40
CA ASN A 579 20.74 -13.78 -48.70
C ASN A 579 21.68 -12.56 -48.70
N LYS A 580 21.29 -11.47 -48.05
CA LYS A 580 22.14 -10.26 -47.92
C LYS A 580 23.40 -10.53 -47.11
N LEU A 581 23.32 -11.32 -46.04
CA LEU A 581 24.49 -11.70 -45.25
C LEU A 581 25.40 -12.66 -46.03
N GLU A 582 24.82 -13.59 -46.80
CA GLU A 582 25.56 -14.53 -47.64
C GLU A 582 26.32 -13.83 -48.77
N ASN A 583 25.71 -12.79 -49.36
CA ASN A 583 26.33 -11.95 -50.39
C ASN A 583 27.38 -10.98 -49.83
N GLY A 584 27.43 -10.78 -48.50
CA GLY A 584 28.31 -9.80 -47.86
C GLY A 584 27.79 -8.34 -47.93
N ASP A 585 26.51 -8.14 -48.26
CA ASP A 585 25.89 -6.80 -48.33
C ASP A 585 25.68 -6.18 -46.94
N ILE A 586 25.59 -7.01 -45.89
CA ILE A 586 25.38 -6.60 -44.50
C ILE A 586 26.36 -7.31 -43.56
N THR A 587 26.76 -6.62 -42.48
CA THR A 587 27.61 -7.22 -41.43
C THR A 587 26.79 -8.10 -40.49
N VAL A 588 27.45 -8.88 -39.63
CA VAL A 588 26.77 -9.70 -38.62
C VAL A 588 25.99 -8.81 -37.64
N ARG A 589 26.52 -7.63 -37.30
CA ARG A 589 25.82 -6.61 -36.51
C ARG A 589 24.51 -6.19 -37.17
N GLU A 590 24.55 -5.83 -38.45
CA GLU A 590 23.34 -5.38 -39.16
C GLU A 590 22.35 -6.53 -39.34
N PHE A 591 22.84 -7.76 -39.54
CA PHE A 591 21.98 -8.95 -39.54
C PHE A 591 21.25 -9.14 -38.21
N ILE A 592 21.95 -9.02 -37.07
CA ILE A 592 21.34 -9.09 -35.73
C ILE A 592 20.33 -7.96 -35.52
N ARG A 593 20.63 -6.74 -36.00
CA ARG A 593 19.71 -5.61 -35.95
C ARG A 593 18.42 -5.92 -36.70
N VAL A 594 18.50 -6.47 -37.91
CA VAL A 594 17.34 -6.87 -38.71
C VAL A 594 16.54 -7.98 -38.01
N LEU A 595 17.21 -8.99 -37.43
CA LEU A 595 16.55 -10.06 -36.68
C LEU A 595 15.77 -9.50 -35.47
N ALA A 596 16.37 -8.59 -34.70
CA ALA A 596 15.75 -8.00 -33.51
C ALA A 596 14.65 -6.97 -33.83
N LYS A 597 14.65 -6.39 -35.03
CA LYS A 597 13.58 -5.49 -35.52
C LYS A 597 12.44 -6.23 -36.23
N SER A 598 12.55 -7.55 -36.39
CA SER A 598 11.56 -8.35 -37.10
C SER A 598 10.23 -8.45 -36.34
N ASP A 599 9.13 -8.62 -37.08
CA ASP A 599 7.79 -8.78 -36.48
C ASP A 599 7.69 -10.04 -35.61
N THR A 600 8.42 -11.10 -35.97
CA THR A 600 8.47 -12.34 -35.19
C THR A 600 9.11 -12.09 -33.83
N PHE A 601 10.21 -11.33 -33.77
CA PHE A 601 10.86 -10.95 -32.52
C PHE A 601 9.97 -10.04 -31.66
N ARG A 602 9.34 -9.03 -32.28
CA ARG A 602 8.41 -8.11 -31.62
C ARG A 602 7.24 -8.85 -30.97
N ASN A 603 6.58 -9.74 -31.71
CA ASN A 603 5.44 -10.50 -31.20
C ASN A 603 5.83 -11.44 -30.05
N MET A 604 7.05 -11.98 -30.08
CA MET A 604 7.51 -12.92 -29.06
C MET A 604 7.97 -12.23 -27.76
N TYR A 605 8.71 -11.12 -27.85
CA TYR A 605 9.41 -10.54 -26.70
C TYR A 605 9.04 -9.10 -26.36
N TRP A 606 8.28 -8.40 -27.20
CA TRP A 606 7.85 -7.03 -26.92
C TRP A 606 6.36 -6.96 -26.58
N THR A 607 5.50 -7.45 -27.48
CA THR A 607 4.04 -7.32 -27.35
C THR A 607 3.48 -8.11 -26.17
N SER A 608 4.08 -9.26 -25.84
CA SER A 608 3.60 -10.18 -24.80
C SER A 608 4.09 -9.87 -23.39
N LEU A 609 5.10 -9.02 -23.25
CA LEU A 609 5.82 -8.79 -22.00
C LEU A 609 5.56 -7.39 -21.44
N TYR A 610 5.65 -7.26 -20.13
CA TYR A 610 5.76 -5.96 -19.47
C TYR A 610 7.01 -5.22 -19.99
N VAL A 611 6.92 -3.90 -20.22
CA VAL A 611 7.97 -3.12 -20.90
C VAL A 611 9.34 -3.31 -20.25
N CYS A 612 9.48 -3.20 -18.92
CA CYS A 612 10.79 -3.38 -18.28
C CYS A 612 11.28 -4.84 -18.36
N LYS A 613 10.38 -5.83 -18.35
CA LYS A 613 10.72 -7.25 -18.55
C LYS A 613 11.21 -7.50 -19.98
N ALA A 614 10.58 -6.87 -20.97
CA ALA A 614 11.01 -6.90 -22.35
C ALA A 614 12.40 -6.26 -22.51
N VAL A 615 12.62 -5.05 -21.97
CA VAL A 615 13.92 -4.37 -22.02
C VAL A 615 15.01 -5.23 -21.37
N GLU A 616 14.79 -5.76 -20.17
CA GLU A 616 15.76 -6.62 -19.48
C GLU A 616 16.09 -7.88 -20.30
N TYR A 617 15.08 -8.51 -20.92
CA TYR A 617 15.30 -9.69 -21.75
C TYR A 617 16.06 -9.39 -23.05
N ILE A 618 15.67 -8.33 -23.76
CA ILE A 618 16.31 -7.90 -25.02
C ILE A 618 17.77 -7.50 -24.73
N HIS A 619 18.00 -6.77 -23.65
CA HIS A 619 19.34 -6.40 -23.21
C HIS A 619 20.24 -7.62 -22.97
N ARG A 620 19.72 -8.66 -22.30
CA ARG A 620 20.45 -9.93 -22.11
C ARG A 620 20.80 -10.62 -23.43
N ARG A 621 19.88 -10.61 -24.41
CA ARG A 621 20.10 -11.28 -25.72
C ARG A 621 21.12 -10.54 -26.60
N LEU A 622 21.07 -9.21 -26.62
CA LEU A 622 21.93 -8.40 -27.48
C LEU A 622 23.29 -8.08 -26.86
N LEU A 623 23.36 -7.81 -25.55
CA LEU A 623 24.63 -7.49 -24.86
C LEU A 623 25.24 -8.67 -24.10
N GLY A 624 24.52 -9.78 -23.96
CA GLY A 624 25.01 -10.95 -23.24
C GLY A 624 25.08 -10.78 -21.71
N ARG A 625 24.42 -9.76 -21.15
CA ARG A 625 24.40 -9.53 -19.70
C ARG A 625 23.07 -8.91 -19.25
N PRO A 626 22.66 -9.11 -17.99
CA PRO A 626 21.58 -8.32 -17.39
C PRO A 626 21.99 -6.84 -17.24
N THR A 627 20.99 -5.99 -16.98
CA THR A 627 21.26 -4.59 -16.64
C THR A 627 21.98 -4.49 -15.30
N TYR A 628 22.86 -3.50 -15.17
CA TYR A 628 23.62 -3.26 -13.95
C TYR A 628 22.77 -2.69 -12.83
N GLY A 629 21.76 -1.89 -13.14
CA GLY A 629 21.00 -1.20 -12.10
C GLY A 629 20.02 -0.19 -12.66
N ARG A 630 19.54 0.69 -11.77
CA ARG A 630 18.38 1.55 -12.07
C ARG A 630 18.65 2.56 -13.17
N LYS A 631 19.87 3.13 -13.24
CA LYS A 631 20.23 4.13 -14.26
C LYS A 631 20.10 3.57 -15.68
N GLU A 632 20.60 2.36 -15.90
CA GLU A 632 20.62 1.71 -17.21
C GLU A 632 19.21 1.35 -17.68
N ILE A 633 18.42 0.69 -16.81
CA ILE A 633 17.04 0.31 -17.18
C ILE A 633 16.15 1.55 -17.38
N ASN A 634 16.30 2.61 -16.57
CA ASN A 634 15.56 3.86 -16.75
C ASN A 634 15.89 4.52 -18.09
N TYR A 635 17.17 4.57 -18.48
CA TYR A 635 17.60 5.16 -19.75
C TYR A 635 16.93 4.46 -20.94
N TYR A 636 16.95 3.13 -20.96
CA TYR A 636 16.27 2.36 -22.01
C TYR A 636 14.75 2.49 -21.94
N PHE A 637 14.15 2.57 -20.75
CA PHE A 637 12.73 2.82 -20.58
C PHE A 637 12.30 4.19 -21.16
N ASP A 638 13.10 5.24 -20.96
CA ASP A 638 12.85 6.57 -21.51
C ASP A 638 12.91 6.57 -23.05
N ILE A 639 13.80 5.78 -23.65
CA ILE A 639 13.86 5.60 -25.12
C ILE A 639 12.61 4.85 -25.60
N CYS A 640 12.27 3.75 -24.93
CA CYS A 640 11.11 2.93 -25.25
C CYS A 640 9.81 3.72 -25.21
N SER A 641 9.62 4.55 -24.18
CA SER A 641 8.41 5.35 -24.01
C SER A 641 8.25 6.42 -25.09
N LYS A 642 9.36 6.95 -25.63
CA LYS A 642 9.34 8.02 -26.65
C LYS A 642 9.35 7.49 -28.10
N LYS A 643 10.11 6.43 -28.37
CA LYS A 643 10.43 5.97 -29.74
C LYS A 643 10.14 4.49 -30.01
N GLY A 644 9.77 3.71 -29.00
CA GLY A 644 9.41 2.30 -29.15
C GLY A 644 10.59 1.33 -29.33
N LEU A 645 10.28 0.09 -29.75
CA LEU A 645 11.20 -1.04 -29.82
C LEU A 645 12.40 -0.82 -30.75
N TYR A 646 12.19 -0.24 -31.94
CA TYR A 646 13.27 -0.11 -32.92
C TYR A 646 14.40 0.79 -32.42
N ALA A 647 14.05 1.88 -31.75
CA ALA A 647 15.01 2.77 -31.12
C ALA A 647 15.73 2.12 -29.93
N LEU A 648 15.08 1.21 -29.19
CA LEU A 648 15.75 0.42 -28.16
C LEU A 648 16.83 -0.48 -28.75
N VAL A 649 16.51 -1.20 -29.82
CA VAL A 649 17.45 -2.10 -30.51
C VAL A 649 18.63 -1.29 -31.05
N ASP A 650 18.37 -0.15 -31.68
CA ASP A 650 19.43 0.74 -32.19
C ASP A 650 20.30 1.26 -31.03
N ALA A 651 19.70 1.76 -29.95
CA ALA A 651 20.46 2.25 -28.80
C ALA A 651 21.35 1.19 -28.14
N ILE A 652 20.96 -0.09 -28.17
CA ILE A 652 21.76 -1.19 -27.63
C ILE A 652 22.89 -1.57 -28.60
N ILE A 653 22.59 -1.72 -29.89
CA ILE A 653 23.56 -2.17 -30.89
C ILE A 653 24.59 -1.08 -31.21
N ASP A 654 24.20 0.20 -31.17
CA ASP A 654 25.09 1.34 -31.38
C ASP A 654 25.88 1.72 -30.13
N SER A 655 25.70 0.99 -29.03
CA SER A 655 26.42 1.26 -27.78
C SER A 655 27.92 0.96 -27.93
N GLN A 656 28.74 1.76 -27.26
CA GLN A 656 30.19 1.54 -27.20
C GLN A 656 30.53 0.15 -26.66
N GLU A 657 29.75 -0.36 -25.71
CA GLU A 657 29.96 -1.70 -25.15
C GLU A 657 29.71 -2.81 -26.18
N TYR A 658 28.70 -2.68 -27.03
CA TYR A 658 28.45 -3.64 -28.11
C TYR A 658 29.62 -3.64 -29.11
N ASN A 659 30.07 -2.44 -29.51
CA ASN A 659 31.18 -2.27 -30.44
C ASN A 659 32.49 -2.86 -29.92
N GLU A 660 32.82 -2.62 -28.65
CA GLU A 660 34.03 -3.15 -28.02
C GLU A 660 33.97 -4.66 -27.75
N ALA A 661 32.78 -5.22 -27.47
CA ALA A 661 32.64 -6.63 -27.12
C ALA A 661 32.49 -7.54 -28.35
N PHE A 662 31.76 -7.10 -29.37
CA PHE A 662 31.37 -7.94 -30.52
C PHE A 662 31.86 -7.40 -31.87
N GLY A 663 32.05 -6.07 -32.00
CA GLY A 663 32.44 -5.46 -33.27
C GLY A 663 31.36 -5.64 -34.35
N GLU A 664 31.77 -5.80 -35.60
CA GLU A 664 30.87 -6.00 -36.75
C GLU A 664 30.65 -7.49 -37.09
N ASP A 665 31.57 -8.35 -36.66
CA ASP A 665 31.72 -9.72 -37.19
C ASP A 665 31.37 -10.82 -36.18
N THR A 666 31.22 -10.48 -34.89
CA THR A 666 31.02 -11.47 -33.82
C THR A 666 29.55 -11.54 -33.42
N ILE A 667 29.01 -12.75 -33.31
CA ILE A 667 27.66 -12.95 -32.77
C ILE A 667 27.68 -12.72 -31.26
N PRO A 668 26.73 -11.96 -30.69
CA PRO A 668 26.57 -11.84 -29.26
C PRO A 668 26.52 -13.21 -28.58
N TYR A 669 27.13 -13.30 -27.42
CA TYR A 669 27.12 -14.50 -26.59
C TYR A 669 26.89 -14.10 -25.14
N GLU A 670 26.51 -15.07 -24.32
CA GLU A 670 26.28 -14.84 -22.90
C GLU A 670 27.60 -14.51 -22.19
N ARG A 671 27.76 -13.25 -21.76
CA ARG A 671 28.97 -12.72 -21.13
C ARG A 671 28.90 -12.78 -19.61
N TYR A 672 27.74 -12.51 -19.03
CA TYR A 672 27.55 -12.47 -17.57
C TYR A 672 26.26 -13.17 -17.13
N LEU A 673 26.34 -13.78 -15.96
CA LEU A 673 25.26 -14.44 -15.25
C LEU A 673 24.96 -13.71 -13.95
N THR A 674 23.75 -13.89 -13.43
CA THR A 674 23.46 -13.55 -12.04
C THR A 674 23.92 -14.68 -11.11
N PRO A 675 24.18 -14.39 -9.82
CA PRO A 675 24.40 -15.43 -8.81
C PRO A 675 23.32 -16.52 -8.81
N GLY A 676 22.04 -16.12 -8.97
CA GLY A 676 20.92 -17.06 -9.09
C GLY A 676 21.01 -17.95 -10.34
N GLY A 677 21.34 -17.38 -11.50
CA GLY A 677 21.50 -18.16 -12.73
C GLY A 677 22.70 -19.09 -12.74
N LEU A 678 23.82 -18.67 -12.15
CA LEU A 678 24.98 -19.54 -11.95
C LEU A 678 24.64 -20.73 -11.04
N SER A 679 23.95 -20.48 -9.93
CA SER A 679 23.52 -21.53 -8.99
C SER A 679 22.67 -22.59 -9.70
N LEU A 680 21.73 -22.18 -10.56
CA LEU A 680 20.90 -23.10 -11.34
C LEU A 680 21.71 -24.04 -12.26
N ARG A 681 22.87 -23.58 -12.76
CA ARG A 681 23.72 -24.33 -13.69
C ARG A 681 24.76 -25.21 -12.97
N ASN A 682 25.33 -24.72 -11.88
CA ASN A 682 26.38 -25.41 -11.13
C ASN A 682 25.86 -26.58 -10.28
N ILE A 683 24.58 -26.57 -9.89
CA ILE A 683 24.01 -27.62 -9.01
C ILE A 683 23.95 -29.01 -9.69
N ARG A 684 24.21 -29.12 -11.01
CA ARG A 684 24.36 -30.43 -11.68
C ARG A 684 25.78 -31.01 -11.70
N GLY A 685 26.77 -30.37 -11.07
CA GLY A 685 28.09 -30.98 -10.91
C GLY A 685 29.13 -30.04 -10.32
N SER A 686 29.67 -30.42 -9.16
CA SER A 686 30.89 -29.89 -8.54
C SER A 686 30.85 -28.43 -8.05
N ILE A 687 30.48 -28.27 -6.77
CA ILE A 687 31.35 -27.71 -5.72
C ILE A 687 30.86 -28.38 -4.44
N GLY A 688 31.59 -29.40 -4.02
CA GLY A 688 31.46 -29.89 -2.65
C GLY A 688 31.75 -28.77 -1.68
N ASN A 689 31.16 -28.89 -0.49
CA ASN A 689 31.63 -28.28 0.74
C ASN A 689 33.16 -28.11 0.74
N LYS A 690 33.66 -26.96 0.31
CA LYS A 690 34.89 -26.43 0.88
C LYS A 690 34.41 -25.51 1.97
N ASN A 691 34.68 -25.94 3.20
CA ASN A 691 34.55 -25.19 4.43
C ASN A 691 34.98 -23.74 4.23
N LEU A 692 34.03 -22.88 3.86
CA LEU A 692 34.14 -21.46 4.10
C LEU A 692 33.63 -21.28 5.53
N GLU A 693 34.50 -21.61 6.48
CA GLU A 693 34.37 -21.05 7.82
C GLU A 693 34.38 -19.53 7.63
N VAL A 694 33.27 -18.89 8.00
CA VAL A 694 33.21 -17.45 8.09
C VAL A 694 34.12 -17.08 9.24
N ASP A 695 35.30 -16.52 8.94
CA ASP A 695 36.16 -15.96 9.96
C ASP A 695 35.34 -14.97 10.80
N LYS A 696 35.15 -15.30 12.08
CA LYS A 696 34.51 -14.40 13.03
C LYS A 696 35.45 -13.22 13.23
N GLU A 697 34.99 -12.01 12.90
CA GLU A 697 35.65 -10.78 13.32
C GLU A 697 35.78 -10.76 14.85
N ILE A 698 36.98 -11.04 15.35
CA ILE A 698 37.33 -10.78 16.75
C ILE A 698 37.57 -9.28 16.83
N LYS A 699 36.63 -8.54 17.44
CA LYS A 699 36.88 -7.16 17.82
C LYS A 699 38.08 -7.13 18.77
N PRO A 700 39.16 -6.37 18.48
CA PRO A 700 40.24 -6.22 19.43
C PRO A 700 39.68 -5.51 20.67
N ARG A 701 39.84 -6.14 21.83
CA ARG A 701 39.67 -5.47 23.12
C ARG A 701 40.84 -4.49 23.25
N PHE A 702 40.52 -3.20 23.25
CA PHE A 702 41.35 -2.22 23.93
C PHE A 702 40.93 -2.16 25.40
#